data_AF-A0A1Y4BB34-F1
#
_entry.id   AF-A0A1Y4BB34-F1
#
_cell.length_a   1.000
_cell.length_b   1.000
_cell.length_c   1.000
_cell.angle_alpha   90.00
_cell.angle_beta   90.00
_cell.angle_gamma   90.00
#
_symmetry.space_group_name_H-M   'P 1'
#
loop_
_entity.id
_entity.type
_entity.pdbx_description
1 polymer ?
#
loop_
_entity_poly.entity_id
_entity_poly.type
_entity_poly.pdbx_seq_one_letter_code
_entity_poly.pdbx_strand_id
1 'polypeptide(L)'
;MKTIELARKLAEYKQVEDAQKAYTLVLGQEEKTPEEEMEAASYIFFSQGEYQVAYTTFVSLYNRGHFQAELLDLMTQAFYLPNVKEQRRCYRENCEHFKVYPYLFRKGFPDFDQLPIQFFPFDDKGFIPFYRAENRFGAYVNFNDTVIDRNFFSDLENPILAKDVYSQYQLEYLNDNVRKSEWVGRENHIYLHYTNWDVFCAYLQCLNFVPLLKEEKLVFLMEEEVSQYPIDFQARFGIDYSKYPLKPVHVREINRLIWHTQLAAHNGGDFFNEIFHNHPNLISLESVMFDEFPNIYAKFRRQFKRTRQAGLPIPSWLKGMQQITDKDALLGMMMGDENCCRGLDRASRIVPAIFLQPHFRNIIYKVEVTDQKGTTLLSSEQYDQIHASKLFQSFKYIKTFTPMRRITTSYAATIRFMEEQLAKELTDDGKPNLKVGSDVMMERLKNRSFMIDPQDRLYHDSVLVRFEDGKLNPKATFTALAKFLDIPYTESMTYCSGKSGLNPESLEGNVLGFDAATVYRTYDEYANDEERAFLEYFLRDAYECYGYDFHYYKGESVDANWIRDKIEHFSTLNAFITGSRRKFYAKLRRADDQEPMSEEEVKRRLDERLKDASKERYNLAIKLQEGLRFVNKNGQPLRLMTPLKLDPALLENPLYH
;
A
#
# COMPACT_ATOMS: atom_id res chain seq x y z
N MET A 1 -29.44 -36.58 -4.71
CA MET A 1 -30.33 -35.46 -4.32
C MET A 1 -29.64 -34.20 -4.76
N LYS A 2 -30.27 -33.39 -5.62
CA LYS A 2 -29.69 -32.12 -6.03
C LYS A 2 -29.62 -31.18 -4.82
N THR A 3 -28.63 -30.28 -4.77
CA THR A 3 -28.43 -29.36 -3.64
C THR A 3 -29.69 -28.52 -3.35
N ILE A 4 -30.41 -28.10 -4.39
CA ILE A 4 -31.69 -27.39 -4.28
C ILE A 4 -32.79 -28.22 -3.61
N GLU A 5 -32.87 -29.53 -3.87
CA GLU A 5 -33.86 -30.41 -3.24
C GLU A 5 -33.57 -30.60 -1.74
N LEU A 6 -32.29 -30.62 -1.37
CA LEU A 6 -31.87 -30.62 0.03
C LEU A 6 -32.28 -29.30 0.70
N ALA A 7 -32.00 -28.17 0.08
CA ALA A 7 -32.34 -26.85 0.61
C ALA A 7 -33.85 -26.70 0.85
N ARG A 8 -34.68 -27.15 -0.11
CA ARG A 8 -36.15 -27.20 0.01
C ARG A 8 -36.61 -28.05 1.19
N LYS A 9 -36.07 -29.27 1.35
CA LYS A 9 -36.41 -30.14 2.50
C LYS A 9 -36.03 -29.54 3.84
N LEU A 10 -34.84 -28.93 3.93
CA LEU A 10 -34.39 -28.25 5.15
C LEU A 10 -35.32 -27.07 5.51
N ALA A 11 -35.75 -26.31 4.49
CA ALA A 11 -36.72 -25.24 4.65
C ALA A 11 -38.09 -25.76 5.12
N GLU A 12 -38.60 -26.85 4.53
CA GLU A 12 -39.84 -27.52 4.93
C GLU A 12 -39.78 -28.03 6.37
N TYR A 13 -38.64 -28.57 6.80
CA TYR A 13 -38.39 -28.99 8.18
C TYR A 13 -38.11 -27.82 9.15
N LYS A 14 -38.22 -26.58 8.68
CA LYS A 14 -37.97 -25.36 9.47
C LYS A 14 -36.56 -25.28 10.06
N GLN A 15 -35.59 -25.93 9.42
CA GLN A 15 -34.17 -25.85 9.78
C GLN A 15 -33.55 -24.64 9.08
N VAL A 16 -33.90 -23.44 9.56
CA VAL A 16 -33.63 -22.16 8.85
C VAL A 16 -32.14 -21.96 8.55
N GLU A 17 -31.26 -22.12 9.53
CA GLU A 17 -29.81 -21.91 9.33
C GLU A 17 -29.20 -22.91 8.33
N ASP A 18 -29.63 -24.17 8.38
CA ASP A 18 -29.11 -25.20 7.47
C ASP A 18 -29.69 -25.03 6.07
N ALA A 19 -30.95 -24.60 5.96
CA ALA A 19 -31.56 -24.23 4.69
C ALA A 19 -30.83 -23.03 4.06
N GLN A 20 -30.51 -21.98 4.84
CA GLN A 20 -29.74 -20.82 4.36
C GLN A 20 -28.37 -21.24 3.82
N LYS A 21 -27.63 -22.10 4.54
CA LYS A 21 -26.36 -22.64 4.07
C LYS A 21 -26.54 -23.44 2.78
N ALA A 22 -27.55 -24.30 2.71
CA ALA A 22 -27.83 -25.10 1.52
C ALA A 22 -28.21 -24.24 0.30
N TYR A 23 -29.04 -23.22 0.47
CA TYR A 23 -29.36 -22.27 -0.61
C TYR A 23 -28.16 -21.43 -1.03
N THR A 24 -27.29 -21.04 -0.09
CA THR A 24 -26.03 -20.36 -0.42
C THR A 24 -25.12 -21.26 -1.27
N LEU A 25 -25.08 -22.56 -0.96
CA LEU A 25 -24.36 -23.54 -1.78
C LEU A 25 -24.97 -23.66 -3.18
N VAL A 26 -26.31 -23.65 -3.33
CA VAL A 26 -26.97 -23.63 -4.64
C VAL A 26 -26.50 -22.44 -5.47
N LEU A 27 -26.49 -21.24 -4.88
CA LEU A 27 -26.03 -20.03 -5.59
C LEU A 27 -24.57 -20.11 -6.04
N GLY A 28 -23.74 -20.90 -5.35
CA GLY A 28 -22.36 -21.19 -5.74
C GLY A 28 -22.18 -22.21 -6.88
N GLN A 29 -23.23 -22.92 -7.32
CA GLN A 29 -23.12 -23.95 -8.37
C GLN A 29 -23.07 -23.35 -9.78
N GLU A 30 -22.35 -23.99 -10.71
CA GLU A 30 -22.32 -23.56 -12.12
C GLU A 30 -23.64 -23.85 -12.85
N GLU A 31 -24.22 -25.03 -12.61
CA GLU A 31 -25.50 -25.43 -13.19
C GLU A 31 -26.66 -25.10 -12.26
N LYS A 32 -27.40 -24.03 -12.58
CA LYS A 32 -28.63 -23.62 -11.89
C LYS A 32 -29.51 -22.80 -12.85
N THR A 33 -30.83 -22.90 -12.71
CA THR A 33 -31.75 -22.08 -13.52
C THR A 33 -32.00 -20.71 -12.87
N PRO A 34 -32.40 -19.67 -13.63
CA PRO A 34 -32.78 -18.39 -13.06
C PRO A 34 -33.86 -18.49 -11.96
N GLU A 35 -34.80 -19.43 -12.09
CA GLU A 35 -35.84 -19.70 -11.09
C GLU A 35 -35.25 -20.26 -9.79
N GLU A 36 -34.29 -21.19 -9.89
CA GLU A 36 -33.59 -21.75 -8.71
C GLU A 36 -32.74 -20.68 -8.01
N GLU A 37 -32.09 -19.80 -8.78
CA GLU A 37 -31.38 -18.63 -8.24
C GLU A 37 -32.32 -17.68 -7.52
N MET A 38 -33.46 -17.36 -8.14
CA MET A 38 -34.47 -16.47 -7.57
C MET A 38 -35.07 -17.05 -6.29
N GLU A 39 -35.39 -18.34 -6.27
CA GLU A 39 -35.88 -19.06 -5.08
C GLU A 39 -34.86 -19.01 -3.95
N ALA A 40 -33.61 -19.38 -4.25
CA ALA A 40 -32.54 -19.42 -3.25
C ALA A 40 -32.26 -18.03 -2.65
N ALA A 41 -32.11 -17.01 -3.49
CA ALA A 41 -31.86 -15.64 -3.05
C ALA A 41 -33.05 -15.08 -2.26
N SER A 42 -34.28 -15.34 -2.69
CA SER A 42 -35.49 -14.92 -1.97
C SER A 42 -35.57 -15.59 -0.59
N TYR A 43 -35.31 -16.90 -0.51
CA TYR A 43 -35.31 -17.59 0.77
C TYR A 43 -34.26 -17.00 1.73
N ILE A 44 -33.02 -16.82 1.27
CA ILE A 44 -31.95 -16.23 2.08
C ILE A 44 -32.37 -14.85 2.58
N PHE A 45 -32.92 -14.00 1.71
CA PHE A 45 -33.34 -12.66 2.07
C PHE A 45 -34.49 -12.64 3.10
N PHE A 46 -35.60 -13.32 2.83
CA PHE A 46 -36.78 -13.29 3.70
C PHE A 46 -36.58 -14.05 5.02
N SER A 47 -35.67 -15.02 5.06
CA SER A 47 -35.28 -15.70 6.30
C SER A 47 -34.22 -14.95 7.13
N GLN A 48 -33.84 -13.73 6.73
CA GLN A 48 -32.82 -12.91 7.39
C GLN A 48 -31.43 -13.56 7.43
N GLY A 49 -31.06 -14.25 6.34
CA GLY A 49 -29.70 -14.73 6.12
C GLY A 49 -28.74 -13.62 5.67
N GLU A 50 -27.60 -14.02 5.09
CA GLU A 50 -26.60 -13.08 4.55
C GLU A 50 -27.15 -12.32 3.33
N TYR A 51 -27.74 -11.14 3.59
CA TYR A 51 -28.50 -10.42 2.58
C TYR A 51 -27.64 -9.97 1.38
N GLN A 52 -26.33 -9.75 1.54
CA GLN A 52 -25.46 -9.35 0.41
C GLN A 52 -25.41 -10.43 -0.68
N VAL A 53 -25.49 -11.72 -0.30
CA VAL A 53 -25.54 -12.84 -1.25
C VAL A 53 -26.83 -12.78 -2.07
N ALA A 54 -27.96 -12.55 -1.40
CA ALA A 54 -29.25 -12.40 -2.05
C ALA A 54 -29.29 -11.15 -2.94
N TYR A 55 -28.86 -10.00 -2.42
CA TYR A 55 -28.76 -8.73 -3.15
C TYR A 55 -27.96 -8.89 -4.44
N THR A 56 -26.76 -9.47 -4.35
CA THR A 56 -25.88 -9.67 -5.52
C THR A 56 -26.54 -10.56 -6.57
N THR A 57 -27.26 -11.59 -6.12
CA THR A 57 -28.01 -12.49 -7.00
C THR A 57 -29.18 -11.76 -7.67
N PHE A 58 -29.95 -10.95 -6.93
CA PHE A 58 -31.04 -10.13 -7.48
C PHE A 58 -30.54 -9.17 -8.56
N VAL A 59 -29.44 -8.45 -8.31
CA VAL A 59 -28.80 -7.57 -9.29
C VAL A 59 -28.37 -8.34 -10.55
N SER A 60 -27.76 -9.52 -10.37
CA SER A 60 -27.33 -10.39 -11.48
C SER A 60 -28.50 -10.89 -12.33
N LEU A 61 -29.56 -11.38 -11.70
CA LEU A 61 -30.78 -11.85 -12.40
C LEU A 61 -31.44 -10.71 -13.17
N TYR A 62 -31.59 -9.54 -12.53
CA TYR A 62 -32.17 -8.35 -13.15
C TYR A 62 -31.38 -7.91 -14.39
N ASN A 63 -30.05 -7.84 -14.28
CA ASN A 63 -29.16 -7.43 -15.38
C ASN A 63 -29.12 -8.47 -16.52
N ARG A 64 -29.41 -9.75 -16.25
CA ARG A 64 -29.59 -10.80 -17.27
C ARG A 64 -30.98 -10.80 -17.91
N GLY A 65 -31.89 -9.92 -17.48
CA GLY A 65 -33.24 -9.81 -18.04
C GLY A 65 -34.28 -10.72 -17.39
N HIS A 66 -33.98 -11.33 -16.23
CA HIS A 66 -34.91 -12.21 -15.52
C HIS A 66 -35.64 -11.45 -14.40
N PHE A 67 -36.94 -11.71 -14.25
CA PHE A 67 -37.80 -11.19 -13.16
C PHE A 67 -37.67 -9.66 -12.94
N GLN A 68 -37.48 -8.88 -14.01
CA GLN A 68 -37.04 -7.50 -13.87
C GLN A 68 -38.04 -6.62 -13.10
N ALA A 69 -39.33 -6.77 -13.35
CA ALA A 69 -40.35 -5.97 -12.68
C ALA A 69 -40.41 -6.31 -11.18
N GLU A 70 -40.43 -7.60 -10.85
CA GLU A 70 -40.47 -8.12 -9.50
C GLU A 70 -39.22 -7.75 -8.70
N LEU A 71 -38.05 -7.89 -9.32
CA LEU A 71 -36.77 -7.57 -8.69
C LEU A 71 -36.61 -6.07 -8.51
N LEU A 72 -36.98 -5.22 -9.47
CA LEU A 72 -36.88 -3.77 -9.28
C LEU A 72 -37.80 -3.29 -8.16
N ASP A 73 -39.03 -3.81 -8.08
CA ASP A 73 -39.96 -3.50 -7.00
C ASP A 73 -39.39 -3.95 -5.64
N LEU A 74 -38.96 -5.21 -5.55
CA LEU A 74 -38.33 -5.76 -4.34
C LEU A 74 -37.13 -4.91 -3.90
N MET A 75 -36.20 -4.63 -4.82
CA MET A 75 -34.99 -3.86 -4.54
C MET A 75 -35.34 -2.42 -4.09
N THR A 76 -36.36 -1.83 -4.71
CA THR A 76 -36.81 -0.48 -4.38
C THR A 76 -37.40 -0.41 -2.98
N GLN A 77 -38.31 -1.34 -2.65
CA GLN A 77 -38.95 -1.39 -1.34
C GLN A 77 -37.99 -1.77 -0.22
N ALA A 78 -37.12 -2.75 -0.46
CA ALA A 78 -36.22 -3.29 0.55
C ALA A 78 -34.99 -2.39 0.81
N PHE A 79 -34.40 -1.80 -0.23
CA PHE A 79 -33.08 -1.14 -0.11
C PHE A 79 -33.11 0.35 -0.41
N TYR A 80 -33.90 0.81 -1.37
CA TYR A 80 -33.89 2.22 -1.77
C TYR A 80 -34.80 3.11 -0.89
N LEU A 81 -36.09 2.81 -0.81
CA LEU A 81 -37.07 3.64 -0.10
C LEU A 81 -36.75 3.87 1.39
N PRO A 82 -36.21 2.89 2.15
CA PRO A 82 -35.82 3.12 3.53
C PRO A 82 -34.72 4.19 3.70
N ASN A 83 -33.88 4.38 2.67
CA ASN A 83 -32.65 5.17 2.76
C ASN A 83 -32.69 6.48 1.94
N VAL A 84 -33.68 6.64 1.06
CA VAL A 84 -33.80 7.79 0.13
C VAL A 84 -33.89 9.15 0.84
N LYS A 85 -34.37 9.19 2.09
CA LYS A 85 -34.51 10.44 2.84
C LYS A 85 -33.16 11.13 3.07
N GLU A 86 -32.14 10.37 3.42
CA GLU A 86 -30.78 10.89 3.67
C GLU A 86 -30.14 11.37 2.36
N GLN A 87 -30.28 10.59 1.27
CA GLN A 87 -29.82 10.99 -0.07
C GLN A 87 -30.49 12.28 -0.56
N ARG A 88 -31.80 12.41 -0.34
CA ARG A 88 -32.56 13.62 -0.70
C ARG A 88 -32.14 14.83 0.13
N ARG A 89 -31.80 14.64 1.42
CA ARG A 89 -31.26 15.71 2.26
C ARG A 89 -29.89 16.15 1.73
N CYS A 90 -28.97 15.21 1.51
CA CYS A 90 -27.63 15.48 0.99
C CYS A 90 -27.69 16.25 -0.35
N TYR A 91 -28.51 15.77 -1.29
CA TYR A 91 -28.72 16.43 -2.58
C TYR A 91 -29.19 17.88 -2.42
N ARG A 92 -30.20 18.11 -1.57
CA ARG A 92 -30.77 19.44 -1.32
C ARG A 92 -29.74 20.40 -0.74
N GLU A 93 -29.03 19.96 0.30
CA GLU A 93 -28.00 20.76 0.97
C GLU A 93 -26.89 21.15 -0.03
N ASN A 94 -26.40 20.21 -0.82
CA ASN A 94 -25.42 20.52 -1.88
C ASN A 94 -25.96 21.54 -2.88
N CYS A 95 -27.17 21.33 -3.40
CA CYS A 95 -27.79 22.25 -4.37
C CYS A 95 -27.96 23.66 -3.80
N GLU A 96 -28.35 23.79 -2.53
CA GLU A 96 -28.48 25.08 -1.84
C GLU A 96 -27.15 25.83 -1.75
N HIS A 97 -26.08 25.14 -1.35
CA HIS A 97 -24.74 25.73 -1.29
C HIS A 97 -24.18 26.07 -2.67
N PHE A 98 -24.38 25.21 -3.67
CA PHE A 98 -23.93 25.47 -5.04
C PHE A 98 -24.65 26.64 -5.72
N LYS A 99 -25.91 26.92 -5.37
CA LYS A 99 -26.65 28.07 -5.92
C LYS A 99 -25.92 29.38 -5.64
N VAL A 100 -25.40 29.54 -4.42
CA VAL A 100 -24.68 30.75 -3.98
C VAL A 100 -23.17 30.70 -4.20
N TYR A 101 -22.63 29.54 -4.59
CA TYR A 101 -21.19 29.38 -4.82
C TYR A 101 -20.73 30.15 -6.07
N PRO A 102 -19.65 30.96 -5.99
CA PRO A 102 -19.25 31.86 -7.08
C PRO A 102 -18.63 31.15 -8.28
N TYR A 103 -18.06 29.95 -8.07
CA TYR A 103 -17.28 29.24 -9.10
C TYR A 103 -17.97 27.99 -9.63
N LEU A 104 -19.31 27.97 -9.56
CA LEU A 104 -20.16 27.11 -10.38
C LEU A 104 -21.01 28.01 -11.28
N PHE A 105 -20.73 27.98 -12.59
CA PHE A 105 -21.34 28.91 -13.55
C PHE A 105 -22.71 28.42 -14.03
N ARG A 106 -22.83 27.12 -14.36
CA ARG A 106 -24.11 26.52 -14.71
C ARG A 106 -25.09 26.58 -13.54
N LYS A 107 -26.31 27.01 -13.82
CA LYS A 107 -27.43 27.06 -12.88
C LYS A 107 -28.58 26.21 -13.43
N GLY A 108 -29.37 25.62 -12.54
CA GLY A 108 -30.52 24.78 -12.91
C GLY A 108 -30.31 23.30 -12.56
N PHE A 109 -30.46 22.99 -11.27
CA PHE A 109 -30.40 21.61 -10.78
C PHE A 109 -31.72 20.89 -11.10
N PRO A 110 -31.68 19.65 -11.61
CA PRO A 110 -32.89 18.84 -11.79
C PRO A 110 -33.54 18.52 -10.45
N ASP A 111 -34.83 18.16 -10.47
CA ASP A 111 -35.49 17.65 -9.27
C ASP A 111 -34.90 16.29 -8.88
N PHE A 112 -34.85 16.00 -7.57
CA PHE A 112 -34.29 14.75 -7.06
C PHE A 112 -34.91 13.50 -7.71
N ASP A 113 -36.22 13.53 -7.91
CA ASP A 113 -36.96 12.41 -8.50
C ASP A 113 -36.73 12.25 -10.01
N GLN A 114 -36.11 13.24 -10.66
CA GLN A 114 -35.74 13.23 -12.08
C GLN A 114 -34.27 12.85 -12.31
N LEU A 115 -33.48 12.64 -11.24
CA LEU A 115 -32.07 12.27 -11.38
C LEU A 115 -31.90 10.99 -12.22
N PRO A 116 -30.90 10.91 -13.10
CA PRO A 116 -30.70 9.78 -14.01
C PRO A 116 -30.20 8.51 -13.31
N ILE A 117 -29.63 8.65 -12.10
CA ILE A 117 -29.04 7.55 -11.33
C ILE A 117 -29.66 7.54 -9.93
N GLN A 118 -30.06 6.35 -9.50
CA GLN A 118 -30.46 6.07 -8.12
C GLN A 118 -29.40 5.23 -7.45
N PHE A 119 -28.96 5.57 -6.25
CA PHE A 119 -27.98 4.78 -5.52
C PHE A 119 -28.68 3.90 -4.50
N PHE A 120 -28.63 2.58 -4.69
CA PHE A 120 -29.20 1.62 -3.76
C PHE A 120 -28.11 1.23 -2.75
N PRO A 121 -28.31 1.45 -1.44
CA PRO A 121 -27.34 1.01 -0.43
C PRO A 121 -27.10 -0.49 -0.50
N PHE A 122 -25.84 -0.88 -0.54
CA PHE A 122 -25.42 -2.29 -0.52
C PHE A 122 -24.95 -2.73 0.86
N ASP A 123 -24.26 -1.83 1.57
CA ASP A 123 -23.79 -2.00 2.94
C ASP A 123 -23.64 -0.61 3.61
N ASP A 124 -23.03 -0.54 4.79
CA ASP A 124 -22.79 0.71 5.51
C ASP A 124 -21.80 1.65 4.81
N LYS A 125 -21.11 1.21 3.75
CA LYS A 125 -20.02 1.93 3.09
C LYS A 125 -20.35 2.34 1.66
N GLY A 126 -21.12 1.54 0.93
CA GLY A 126 -21.25 1.67 -0.50
C GLY A 126 -22.62 1.35 -1.07
N PHE A 127 -22.73 1.58 -2.37
CA PHE A 127 -23.98 1.59 -3.11
C PHE A 127 -23.84 0.80 -4.41
N ILE A 128 -24.94 0.25 -4.91
CA ILE A 128 -25.09 -0.17 -6.30
C ILE A 128 -25.90 0.91 -7.04
N PRO A 129 -25.34 1.61 -8.04
CA PRO A 129 -26.08 2.57 -8.84
C PRO A 129 -27.06 1.85 -9.77
N PHE A 130 -28.24 2.42 -9.95
CA PHE A 130 -29.23 2.02 -10.95
C PHE A 130 -29.33 3.13 -12.00
N TYR A 131 -28.94 2.82 -13.23
CA TYR A 131 -28.97 3.74 -14.37
C TYR A 131 -30.33 3.65 -15.04
N ARG A 132 -31.19 4.65 -14.85
CA ARG A 132 -32.58 4.60 -15.29
C ARG A 132 -32.74 4.48 -16.80
N ALA A 133 -31.94 5.22 -17.56
CA ALA A 133 -31.99 5.20 -19.02
C ALA A 133 -31.53 3.85 -19.60
N GLU A 134 -30.58 3.19 -18.93
CA GLU A 134 -30.07 1.87 -19.34
C GLU A 134 -30.92 0.72 -18.79
N ASN A 135 -31.83 0.99 -17.85
CA ASN A 135 -32.59 -0.01 -17.10
C ASN A 135 -31.68 -1.11 -16.53
N ARG A 136 -30.61 -0.69 -15.82
CA ARG A 136 -29.51 -1.59 -15.42
C ARG A 136 -28.88 -1.16 -14.08
N PHE A 137 -28.51 -2.14 -13.26
CA PHE A 137 -27.66 -1.94 -12.09
C PHE A 137 -26.16 -1.96 -12.45
N GLY A 138 -25.40 -1.04 -11.87
CA GLY A 138 -23.95 -0.91 -12.04
C GLY A 138 -23.12 -1.75 -11.07
N ALA A 139 -21.82 -1.44 -11.02
CA ALA A 139 -20.89 -2.04 -10.08
C ALA A 139 -20.99 -1.37 -8.69
N TYR A 140 -20.52 -2.07 -7.66
CA TYR A 140 -20.41 -1.51 -6.32
C TYR A 140 -19.50 -0.27 -6.30
N VAL A 141 -19.94 0.77 -5.60
CA VAL A 141 -19.21 2.02 -5.41
C VAL A 141 -19.13 2.35 -3.93
N ASN A 142 -17.91 2.50 -3.42
CA ASN A 142 -17.63 3.12 -2.13
C ASN A 142 -17.04 4.51 -2.37
N PHE A 143 -17.78 5.55 -2.02
CA PHE A 143 -17.33 6.94 -2.23
C PHE A 143 -16.16 7.35 -1.32
N ASN A 144 -15.95 6.61 -0.23
CA ASN A 144 -14.89 6.84 0.75
C ASN A 144 -13.78 5.79 0.64
N ASP A 145 -13.70 5.11 -0.50
CA ASP A 145 -12.62 4.16 -0.75
C ASP A 145 -11.28 4.88 -0.70
N THR A 146 -10.36 4.35 0.12
CA THR A 146 -9.12 5.06 0.44
C THR A 146 -8.04 4.81 -0.61
N VAL A 147 -8.40 5.01 -1.88
CA VAL A 147 -7.56 4.80 -3.06
C VAL A 147 -7.54 6.07 -3.92
N ILE A 148 -6.34 6.51 -4.26
CA ILE A 148 -6.11 7.56 -5.26
C ILE A 148 -5.71 6.89 -6.56
N ASP A 149 -6.68 6.67 -7.45
CA ASP A 149 -6.52 5.85 -8.66
C ASP A 149 -5.97 6.62 -9.88
N ARG A 150 -5.61 7.90 -9.69
CA ARG A 150 -5.18 8.81 -10.75
C ARG A 150 -4.09 9.76 -10.30
N ASN A 151 -3.31 10.25 -11.25
CA ASN A 151 -2.24 11.23 -11.02
C ASN A 151 -2.79 12.65 -11.25
N PHE A 152 -3.25 13.27 -10.18
CA PHE A 152 -3.70 14.66 -10.14
C PHE A 152 -2.52 15.64 -10.24
N PHE A 153 -1.37 15.27 -9.69
CA PHE A 153 -0.22 16.18 -9.53
C PHE A 153 0.90 15.86 -10.53
N SER A 154 0.54 15.39 -11.72
CA SER A 154 1.50 15.08 -12.79
C SER A 154 2.24 16.32 -13.30
N ASP A 155 1.55 17.45 -13.33
CA ASP A 155 2.04 18.76 -13.75
C ASP A 155 1.56 19.81 -12.74
N LEU A 156 2.49 20.68 -12.33
CA LEU A 156 2.26 21.76 -11.37
C LEU A 156 2.58 23.15 -11.96
N GLU A 157 2.80 23.25 -13.26
CA GLU A 157 2.96 24.55 -13.93
C GLU A 157 1.64 25.33 -13.91
N ASN A 158 0.54 24.65 -14.25
CA ASN A 158 -0.81 25.20 -14.24
C ASN A 158 -1.61 24.78 -12.99
N PRO A 159 -2.73 25.46 -12.67
CA PRO A 159 -3.65 25.02 -11.62
C PRO A 159 -4.17 23.59 -11.89
N ILE A 160 -4.56 22.85 -10.85
CA ILE A 160 -4.90 21.44 -11.03
C ILE A 160 -6.23 21.31 -11.78
N LEU A 161 -6.25 20.55 -12.88
CA LEU A 161 -7.46 20.15 -13.60
C LEU A 161 -7.73 18.66 -13.43
N ALA A 162 -8.86 18.33 -12.84
CA ALA A 162 -9.31 16.96 -12.64
C ALA A 162 -10.65 16.72 -13.33
N LYS A 163 -10.72 15.62 -14.07
CA LYS A 163 -11.91 15.22 -14.83
C LYS A 163 -12.70 14.16 -14.07
N ASP A 164 -14.03 14.32 -14.00
CA ASP A 164 -15.00 13.35 -13.50
C ASP A 164 -14.57 12.68 -12.18
N VAL A 165 -14.34 13.51 -11.16
CA VAL A 165 -13.99 13.04 -9.82
C VAL A 165 -15.27 12.84 -9.01
N TYR A 166 -15.63 11.57 -8.84
CA TYR A 166 -16.84 11.14 -8.11
C TYR A 166 -16.53 10.41 -6.80
N SER A 167 -15.29 10.45 -6.31
CA SER A 167 -14.91 9.91 -5.00
C SER A 167 -14.85 11.03 -3.97
N GLN A 168 -15.57 10.88 -2.85
CA GLN A 168 -15.49 11.80 -1.71
C GLN A 168 -14.06 11.88 -1.18
N TYR A 169 -13.39 10.72 -1.07
CA TYR A 169 -12.01 10.64 -0.61
C TYR A 169 -11.05 11.43 -1.50
N GLN A 170 -11.19 11.34 -2.84
CA GLN A 170 -10.36 12.05 -3.80
C GLN A 170 -10.66 13.56 -3.87
N LEU A 171 -11.92 13.96 -3.72
CA LEU A 171 -12.30 15.38 -3.65
C LEU A 171 -11.69 16.04 -2.40
N GLU A 172 -11.77 15.36 -1.27
CA GLU A 172 -11.09 15.80 -0.05
C GLU A 172 -9.57 15.79 -0.22
N TYR A 173 -9.01 14.79 -0.90
CA TYR A 173 -7.57 14.70 -1.18
C TYR A 173 -7.08 15.93 -1.95
N LEU A 174 -7.78 16.32 -3.02
CA LEU A 174 -7.47 17.53 -3.77
C LEU A 174 -7.58 18.77 -2.87
N ASN A 175 -8.69 18.90 -2.14
CA ASN A 175 -8.92 20.05 -1.27
C ASN A 175 -7.89 20.16 -0.13
N ASP A 176 -7.45 19.06 0.45
CA ASP A 176 -6.51 19.08 1.58
C ASP A 176 -5.06 19.33 1.11
N ASN A 177 -4.72 18.99 -0.14
CA ASN A 177 -3.34 18.98 -0.61
C ASN A 177 -2.98 20.07 -1.63
N VAL A 178 -3.94 20.67 -2.34
CA VAL A 178 -3.67 21.87 -3.15
C VAL A 178 -3.72 23.10 -2.24
N ARG A 179 -2.71 23.96 -2.26
CA ARG A 179 -2.66 25.13 -1.36
C ARG A 179 -3.55 26.26 -1.88
N LYS A 180 -4.00 27.16 -1.00
CA LYS A 180 -4.82 28.31 -1.44
C LYS A 180 -4.01 29.24 -2.35
N SER A 181 -4.68 29.86 -3.32
CA SER A 181 -4.09 30.85 -4.23
C SER A 181 -3.36 31.96 -3.46
N GLU A 182 -3.96 32.47 -2.38
CA GLU A 182 -3.37 33.52 -1.52
C GLU A 182 -2.15 33.03 -0.73
N TRP A 183 -1.98 31.71 -0.57
CA TRP A 183 -0.84 31.15 0.17
C TRP A 183 0.35 30.88 -0.72
N VAL A 184 0.13 30.68 -2.02
CA VAL A 184 1.20 30.48 -3.00
C VAL A 184 1.54 31.75 -3.79
N GLY A 185 0.72 32.79 -3.70
CA GLY A 185 0.95 34.07 -4.38
C GLY A 185 0.71 34.00 -5.89
N ARG A 186 -0.16 33.10 -6.35
CA ARG A 186 -0.58 32.93 -7.74
C ARG A 186 -1.93 32.20 -7.78
N GLU A 187 -2.64 32.27 -8.91
CA GLU A 187 -3.85 31.45 -9.10
C GLU A 187 -3.47 29.99 -8.82
N ASN A 188 -4.18 29.34 -7.89
CA ASN A 188 -4.01 27.93 -7.60
C ASN A 188 -5.33 27.19 -7.27
N HIS A 189 -6.41 27.52 -7.98
CA HIS A 189 -7.68 26.83 -7.82
C HIS A 189 -7.62 25.39 -8.33
N ILE A 190 -8.58 24.59 -7.87
CA ILE A 190 -8.76 23.19 -8.27
C ILE A 190 -9.92 23.17 -9.26
N TYR A 191 -9.64 22.93 -10.53
CA TYR A 191 -10.63 22.83 -11.58
C TYR A 191 -11.18 21.41 -11.63
N LEU A 192 -12.47 21.26 -11.38
CA LEU A 192 -13.22 20.02 -11.50
C LEU A 192 -14.05 20.10 -12.78
N HIS A 193 -13.61 19.39 -13.81
CA HIS A 193 -14.34 19.26 -15.07
C HIS A 193 -15.24 18.03 -15.03
N TYR A 194 -16.55 18.24 -15.17
CA TYR A 194 -17.53 17.16 -15.28
C TYR A 194 -18.14 17.14 -16.69
N THR A 195 -18.07 15.99 -17.37
CA THR A 195 -18.49 15.91 -18.78
C THR A 195 -19.99 15.78 -19.00
N ASN A 196 -20.76 15.63 -17.92
CA ASN A 196 -22.21 15.48 -18.00
C ASN A 196 -22.86 16.09 -16.76
N TRP A 197 -23.68 17.12 -16.96
CA TRP A 197 -24.36 17.83 -15.88
C TRP A 197 -25.30 16.95 -15.06
N ASP A 198 -26.13 16.14 -15.72
CA ASP A 198 -27.15 15.34 -15.05
C ASP A 198 -26.51 14.21 -14.23
N VAL A 199 -25.42 13.64 -14.72
CA VAL A 199 -24.60 12.68 -13.97
C VAL A 199 -23.98 13.39 -12.76
N PHE A 200 -23.34 14.55 -12.94
CA PHE A 200 -22.81 15.33 -11.81
C PHE A 200 -23.87 15.58 -10.72
N CYS A 201 -25.05 16.07 -11.11
CA CYS A 201 -26.18 16.26 -10.20
C CYS A 201 -26.60 14.96 -9.50
N ALA A 202 -26.63 13.83 -10.21
CA ALA A 202 -26.99 12.55 -9.60
C ALA A 202 -26.03 12.15 -8.47
N TYR A 203 -24.73 12.41 -8.59
CA TYR A 203 -23.77 12.07 -7.53
C TYR A 203 -23.86 13.00 -6.30
N LEU A 204 -24.48 14.18 -6.42
CA LEU A 204 -24.72 15.08 -5.28
C LEU A 204 -25.64 14.48 -4.21
N GLN A 205 -26.34 13.37 -4.50
CA GLN A 205 -27.12 12.66 -3.48
C GLN A 205 -26.25 11.82 -2.52
N CYS A 206 -25.00 11.54 -2.88
CA CYS A 206 -24.08 10.70 -2.11
C CYS A 206 -22.79 11.41 -1.69
N LEU A 207 -22.36 12.43 -2.43
CA LEU A 207 -21.15 13.22 -2.11
C LEU A 207 -21.50 14.42 -1.23
N ASN A 208 -20.63 14.78 -0.29
CA ASN A 208 -20.82 15.94 0.56
C ASN A 208 -19.86 17.08 0.16
N PHE A 209 -20.35 18.03 -0.62
CA PHE A 209 -19.57 19.19 -1.06
C PHE A 209 -19.58 20.34 -0.05
N VAL A 210 -20.52 20.38 0.88
CA VAL A 210 -20.69 21.53 1.80
C VAL A 210 -19.39 21.92 2.52
N PRO A 211 -18.57 20.98 3.07
CA PRO A 211 -17.28 21.33 3.65
C PRO A 211 -16.26 21.83 2.62
N LEU A 212 -16.26 21.26 1.42
CA LEU A 212 -15.29 21.54 0.35
C LEU A 212 -15.48 22.93 -0.27
N LEU A 213 -16.70 23.45 -0.27
CA LEU A 213 -17.02 24.76 -0.84
C LEU A 213 -16.59 25.93 0.08
N LYS A 214 -16.34 25.69 1.37
CA LYS A 214 -16.08 26.76 2.36
C LYS A 214 -14.85 27.62 2.06
N GLU A 215 -13.83 27.03 1.46
CA GLU A 215 -12.58 27.73 1.19
C GLU A 215 -12.54 28.37 -0.20
N GLU A 216 -13.61 28.22 -1.00
CA GLU A 216 -13.71 28.77 -2.36
C GLU A 216 -12.54 28.33 -3.28
N LYS A 217 -12.01 27.13 -3.05
CA LYS A 217 -10.87 26.58 -3.81
C LYS A 217 -11.25 25.89 -5.10
N LEU A 218 -12.46 25.35 -5.18
CA LEU A 218 -12.93 24.54 -6.29
C LEU A 218 -13.54 25.43 -7.38
N VAL A 219 -13.18 25.18 -8.64
CA VAL A 219 -13.83 25.78 -9.82
C VAL A 219 -14.47 24.64 -10.59
N PHE A 220 -15.77 24.76 -10.87
CA PHE A 220 -16.53 23.73 -11.56
C PHE A 220 -16.71 24.13 -13.01
N LEU A 221 -16.20 23.29 -13.92
CA LEU A 221 -16.36 23.43 -15.36
C LEU A 221 -17.27 22.31 -15.86
N MET A 222 -18.46 22.64 -16.32
CA MET A 222 -19.44 21.69 -16.83
C MET A 222 -19.34 21.58 -18.35
N GLU A 223 -19.16 20.37 -18.86
CA GLU A 223 -19.16 20.06 -20.29
C GLU A 223 -18.17 20.96 -21.06
N GLU A 224 -18.65 21.74 -22.02
CA GLU A 224 -17.82 22.61 -22.87
C GLU A 224 -17.14 23.77 -22.11
N GLU A 225 -17.52 24.03 -20.85
CA GLU A 225 -16.89 25.06 -20.01
C GLU A 225 -15.40 24.77 -19.74
N VAL A 226 -14.93 23.53 -19.95
CA VAL A 226 -13.50 23.18 -19.84
C VAL A 226 -12.59 24.06 -20.73
N SER A 227 -13.12 24.57 -21.85
CA SER A 227 -12.41 25.50 -22.74
C SER A 227 -11.97 26.81 -22.08
N GLN A 228 -12.52 27.13 -20.91
CA GLN A 228 -12.16 28.31 -20.12
C GLN A 228 -10.94 28.10 -19.20
N TYR A 229 -10.39 26.88 -19.13
CA TYR A 229 -9.25 26.56 -18.27
C TYR A 229 -7.91 26.97 -18.91
N PRO A 230 -6.97 27.55 -18.11
CA PRO A 230 -7.20 28.15 -16.78
C PRO A 230 -7.90 29.50 -16.92
N ILE A 231 -8.76 29.85 -15.96
CA ILE A 231 -9.46 31.15 -15.97
C ILE A 231 -8.48 32.24 -15.54
N ASP A 232 -8.48 33.37 -16.26
CA ASP A 232 -7.84 34.60 -15.79
C ASP A 232 -8.70 35.24 -14.68
N PHE A 233 -8.35 34.95 -13.43
CA PHE A 233 -9.05 35.45 -12.25
C PHE A 233 -8.95 36.97 -12.08
N GLN A 234 -7.86 37.58 -12.55
CA GLN A 234 -7.71 39.02 -12.49
C GLN A 234 -8.66 39.69 -13.49
N ALA A 235 -8.70 39.21 -14.73
CA ALA A 235 -9.58 39.76 -15.75
C ALA A 235 -11.06 39.50 -15.44
N ARG A 236 -11.40 38.28 -14.97
CA ARG A 236 -12.80 37.88 -14.76
C ARG A 236 -13.40 38.34 -13.44
N PHE A 237 -12.63 38.28 -12.36
CA PHE A 237 -13.12 38.54 -11.00
C PHE A 237 -12.44 39.73 -10.32
N GLY A 238 -11.45 40.35 -10.97
CA GLY A 238 -10.68 41.45 -10.38
C GLY A 238 -9.72 40.99 -9.28
N ILE A 239 -9.44 39.68 -9.17
CA ILE A 239 -8.60 39.11 -8.11
C ILE A 239 -7.20 38.87 -8.65
N ASP A 240 -6.24 39.63 -8.14
CA ASP A 240 -4.83 39.48 -8.47
C ASP A 240 -4.08 38.77 -7.33
N TYR A 241 -3.88 37.47 -7.50
CA TYR A 241 -3.20 36.63 -6.51
C TYR A 241 -1.69 36.90 -6.41
N SER A 242 -1.07 37.55 -7.41
CA SER A 242 0.37 37.84 -7.40
C SER A 242 0.80 38.83 -6.30
N LYS A 243 -0.18 39.56 -5.74
CA LYS A 243 0.03 40.50 -4.63
C LYS A 243 0.20 39.84 -3.27
N TYR A 244 -0.17 38.56 -3.12
CA TYR A 244 -0.06 37.86 -1.84
C TYR A 244 1.34 37.28 -1.66
N PRO A 245 1.95 37.44 -0.47
CA PRO A 245 3.26 36.85 -0.21
C PRO A 245 3.14 35.33 -0.05
N LEU A 246 4.18 34.61 -0.48
CA LEU A 246 4.30 33.17 -0.26
C LEU A 246 4.23 32.84 1.24
N LYS A 247 3.24 32.05 1.63
CA LYS A 247 3.04 31.59 3.00
C LYS A 247 3.80 30.28 3.22
N PRO A 248 4.61 30.15 4.28
CA PRO A 248 5.26 28.88 4.63
C PRO A 248 4.24 27.76 4.86
N VAL A 249 4.60 26.53 4.49
CA VAL A 249 3.80 25.33 4.78
C VAL A 249 3.74 25.12 6.29
N HIS A 250 2.54 24.93 6.83
CA HIS A 250 2.31 24.59 8.22
C HIS A 250 2.30 23.06 8.41
N VAL A 251 2.83 22.53 9.52
CA VAL A 251 2.94 21.07 9.73
C VAL A 251 1.58 20.34 9.60
N ARG A 252 0.48 21.01 9.98
CA ARG A 252 -0.88 20.45 9.89
C ARG A 252 -1.51 20.51 8.50
N GLU A 253 -0.88 21.18 7.53
CA GLU A 253 -1.28 21.04 6.11
C GLU A 253 -0.86 19.66 5.57
N ILE A 254 0.21 19.06 6.12
CA ILE A 254 0.81 17.83 5.59
C ILE A 254 -0.02 16.62 5.99
N ASN A 255 -0.75 16.06 5.02
CA ASN A 255 -1.69 14.95 5.25
C ASN A 255 -1.33 13.66 4.49
N ARG A 256 -0.36 13.72 3.59
CA ARG A 256 0.10 12.61 2.76
C ARG A 256 1.32 11.93 3.34
N LEU A 257 1.25 10.60 3.42
CA LEU A 257 2.35 9.71 3.70
C LEU A 257 2.59 8.83 2.48
N ILE A 258 3.80 8.91 1.93
CA ILE A 258 4.35 7.89 1.05
C ILE A 258 5.17 6.97 1.93
N TRP A 259 4.63 5.78 2.18
CA TRP A 259 5.28 4.75 2.94
C TRP A 259 6.09 3.85 2.00
N HIS A 260 7.40 3.98 2.09
CA HIS A 260 8.35 3.10 1.45
C HIS A 260 8.63 1.93 2.41
N THR A 261 8.14 0.74 2.08
CA THR A 261 8.19 -0.39 3.01
C THR A 261 9.54 -1.09 2.98
N GLN A 262 9.74 -1.98 3.95
CA GLN A 262 10.84 -2.93 3.96
C GLN A 262 10.22 -4.33 3.79
N LEU A 263 10.75 -5.11 2.84
CA LEU A 263 10.35 -6.51 2.60
C LEU A 263 11.26 -7.46 3.39
N ALA A 264 12.51 -7.54 2.94
CA ALA A 264 13.64 -8.19 3.59
C ALA A 264 14.92 -7.40 3.25
N ALA A 265 16.05 -7.74 3.87
CA ALA A 265 17.32 -7.10 3.56
C ALA A 265 17.70 -7.21 2.06
N HIS A 266 18.44 -6.24 1.53
CA HIS A 266 18.96 -6.21 0.15
C HIS A 266 17.91 -6.29 -0.97
N ASN A 267 16.76 -5.62 -0.80
CA ASN A 267 15.74 -5.44 -1.85
C ASN A 267 15.79 -4.07 -2.56
N GLY A 268 16.87 -3.30 -2.34
CA GLY A 268 17.06 -2.01 -3.01
C GLY A 268 16.42 -0.81 -2.32
N GLY A 269 15.99 -0.93 -1.06
CA GLY A 269 15.39 0.18 -0.31
C GLY A 269 16.22 1.46 -0.37
N ASP A 270 17.52 1.40 -0.06
CA ASP A 270 18.37 2.59 -0.07
C ASP A 270 18.40 3.28 -1.44
N PHE A 271 18.44 2.51 -2.53
CA PHE A 271 18.36 3.06 -3.89
C PHE A 271 17.07 3.86 -4.10
N PHE A 272 15.91 3.35 -3.69
CA PHE A 272 14.66 4.12 -3.79
C PHE A 272 14.66 5.35 -2.87
N ASN A 273 15.22 5.28 -1.66
CA ASN A 273 15.38 6.48 -0.82
C ASN A 273 16.21 7.56 -1.53
N GLU A 274 17.30 7.16 -2.17
CA GLU A 274 18.20 8.08 -2.85
C GLU A 274 17.55 8.80 -4.04
N ILE A 275 16.66 8.12 -4.76
CA ILE A 275 15.89 8.67 -5.88
C ILE A 275 14.89 9.73 -5.40
N PHE A 276 14.25 9.51 -4.26
CA PHE A 276 13.22 10.41 -3.74
C PHE A 276 13.75 11.49 -2.78
N HIS A 277 15.02 11.42 -2.36
CA HIS A 277 15.59 12.32 -1.37
C HIS A 277 15.45 13.80 -1.74
N ASN A 278 15.85 14.19 -2.95
CA ASN A 278 15.80 15.58 -3.43
C ASN A 278 14.51 15.95 -4.18
N HIS A 279 13.44 15.17 -4.07
CA HIS A 279 12.22 15.45 -4.84
C HIS A 279 11.56 16.77 -4.42
N PRO A 280 11.14 17.65 -5.36
CA PRO A 280 10.65 18.99 -5.05
C PRO A 280 9.34 19.06 -4.29
N ASN A 281 8.62 17.96 -4.17
CA ASN A 281 7.36 17.88 -3.42
C ASN A 281 7.36 16.86 -2.29
N LEU A 282 8.54 16.39 -1.88
CA LEU A 282 8.69 15.46 -0.76
C LEU A 282 9.49 16.11 0.37
N ILE A 283 9.13 15.75 1.60
CA ILE A 283 10.00 15.87 2.75
C ILE A 283 10.46 14.45 3.07
N SER A 284 11.73 14.18 2.82
CA SER A 284 12.29 12.83 2.81
C SER A 284 13.17 12.62 4.04
N LEU A 285 12.91 11.57 4.81
CA LEU A 285 13.78 11.14 5.90
C LEU A 285 14.46 9.84 5.49
N GLU A 286 15.79 9.84 5.50
CA GLU A 286 16.59 8.62 5.33
C GLU A 286 16.19 7.55 6.37
N SER A 287 16.47 6.28 6.09
CA SER A 287 16.09 5.15 6.94
C SER A 287 16.43 5.38 8.42
N VAL A 288 15.39 5.47 9.26
CA VAL A 288 15.51 5.56 10.72
C VAL A 288 14.93 4.29 11.34
N MET A 289 15.62 3.75 12.33
CA MET A 289 15.15 2.59 13.08
C MET A 289 13.81 2.87 13.76
N PHE A 290 12.84 1.97 13.59
CA PHE A 290 11.47 2.18 14.09
C PHE A 290 11.40 2.42 15.61
N ASP A 291 12.29 1.80 16.39
CA ASP A 291 12.37 1.94 17.84
C ASP A 291 12.97 3.30 18.30
N GLU A 292 13.56 4.09 17.40
CA GLU A 292 14.06 5.44 17.70
C GLU A 292 12.97 6.52 17.64
N PHE A 293 11.89 6.29 16.88
CA PHE A 293 10.81 7.25 16.70
C PHE A 293 10.20 7.78 18.02
N PRO A 294 9.89 6.94 19.04
CA PRO A 294 9.43 7.42 20.34
C PRO A 294 10.38 8.44 20.98
N ASN A 295 11.70 8.25 20.84
CA ASN A 295 12.71 9.17 21.36
C ASN A 295 12.73 10.48 20.56
N ILE A 296 12.61 10.42 19.24
CA ILE A 296 12.49 11.58 18.36
C ILE A 296 11.30 12.46 18.81
N TYR A 297 10.12 11.86 18.97
CA TYR A 297 8.92 12.61 19.36
C TYR A 297 9.07 13.25 20.75
N ALA A 298 9.57 12.48 21.72
CA ALA A 298 9.75 12.95 23.09
C ALA A 298 10.79 14.07 23.20
N LYS A 299 11.87 14.01 22.41
CA LYS A 299 12.89 15.06 22.34
C LYS A 299 12.32 16.34 21.73
N PHE A 300 11.60 16.22 20.61
CA PHE A 300 11.00 17.38 19.95
C PHE A 300 9.96 18.08 20.83
N ARG A 301 9.05 17.33 21.48
CA ARG A 301 8.07 17.91 22.41
C ARG A 301 8.71 18.67 23.57
N ARG A 302 9.78 18.12 24.15
CA ARG A 302 10.54 18.77 25.22
C ARG A 302 11.18 20.07 24.74
N GLN A 303 11.77 20.06 23.55
CA GLN A 303 12.34 21.25 22.93
C GLN A 303 11.26 22.31 22.66
N PHE A 304 10.14 21.94 22.03
CA PHE A 304 9.03 22.85 21.75
C PHE A 304 8.47 23.49 23.03
N LYS A 305 8.26 22.71 24.09
CA LYS A 305 7.80 23.21 25.39
C LYS A 305 8.78 24.21 25.98
N ARG A 306 10.09 23.93 25.93
CA ARG A 306 11.14 24.84 26.41
C ARG A 306 11.18 26.14 25.61
N THR A 307 11.15 26.07 24.27
CA THR A 307 11.12 27.25 23.39
C THR A 307 9.94 28.15 23.75
N ARG A 308 8.75 27.57 23.94
CA ARG A 308 7.55 28.31 24.37
C ARG A 308 7.70 28.95 25.75
N GLN A 309 8.16 28.20 26.74
CA GLN A 309 8.34 28.70 28.11
C GLN A 309 9.39 29.81 28.20
N ALA A 310 10.42 29.75 27.37
CA ALA A 310 11.46 30.76 27.27
C ALA A 310 11.04 32.00 26.45
N GLY A 311 9.85 32.02 25.86
CA GLY A 311 9.40 33.12 24.99
C GLY A 311 10.19 33.26 23.69
N LEU A 312 10.88 32.21 23.26
CA LEU A 312 11.68 32.22 22.04
C LEU A 312 10.79 32.16 20.79
N PRO A 313 11.25 32.72 19.64
CA PRO A 313 10.50 32.65 18.39
C PRO A 313 10.16 31.21 18.00
N ILE A 314 8.88 30.95 17.76
CA ILE A 314 8.40 29.67 17.22
C ILE A 314 8.48 29.75 15.69
N PRO A 315 9.07 28.76 15.00
CA PRO A 315 9.07 28.71 13.55
C PRO A 315 7.67 28.85 12.95
N SER A 316 7.56 29.51 11.79
CA SER A 316 6.27 29.81 11.15
C SER A 316 5.42 28.56 10.88
N TRP A 317 6.06 27.42 10.59
CA TRP A 317 5.40 26.14 10.34
C TRP A 317 4.79 25.49 11.58
N LEU A 318 5.07 26.01 12.79
CA LEU A 318 4.51 25.57 14.08
C LEU A 318 3.67 26.67 14.76
N LYS A 319 3.45 27.81 14.08
CA LYS A 319 2.84 28.99 14.68
C LYS A 319 1.41 28.70 15.13
N GLY A 320 1.09 29.04 16.38
CA GLY A 320 -0.24 28.85 16.95
C GLY A 320 -0.50 27.45 17.54
N MET A 321 0.45 26.53 17.43
CA MET A 321 0.29 25.19 18.01
C MET A 321 0.39 25.21 19.54
N GLN A 322 -0.59 24.56 20.19
CA GLN A 322 -0.61 24.42 21.64
C GLN A 322 -0.19 23.02 22.09
N GLN A 323 -0.63 21.99 21.37
CA GLN A 323 -0.38 20.57 21.64
C GLN A 323 0.28 19.94 20.41
N ILE A 324 1.22 19.02 20.64
CA ILE A 324 2.03 18.37 19.62
C ILE A 324 1.76 16.85 19.63
N THR A 325 1.10 16.36 18.58
CA THR A 325 0.90 14.92 18.33
C THR A 325 2.21 14.23 17.89
N ASP A 326 2.23 12.90 17.75
CA ASP A 326 3.44 12.19 17.26
C ASP A 326 3.76 12.59 15.82
N LYS A 327 2.72 12.70 14.97
CA LYS A 327 2.82 13.25 13.61
C LYS A 327 3.38 14.67 13.60
N ASP A 328 2.82 15.57 14.42
CA ASP A 328 3.31 16.96 14.53
C ASP A 328 4.80 17.00 14.95
N ALA A 329 5.21 16.12 15.88
CA ALA A 329 6.58 16.07 16.37
C ALA A 329 7.57 15.57 15.31
N LEU A 330 7.20 14.54 14.55
CA LEU A 330 8.00 14.05 13.43
C LEU A 330 8.16 15.13 12.36
N LEU A 331 7.04 15.71 11.91
CA LEU A 331 7.02 16.76 10.89
C LEU A 331 7.81 17.99 11.34
N GLY A 332 7.64 18.40 12.59
CA GLY A 332 8.38 19.53 13.15
C GLY A 332 9.89 19.30 13.21
N MET A 333 10.32 18.06 13.47
CA MET A 333 11.73 17.66 13.41
C MET A 333 12.24 17.70 11.97
N MET A 334 11.55 17.04 11.03
CA MET A 334 11.95 16.97 9.62
C MET A 334 12.00 18.36 8.97
N MET A 335 10.98 19.20 9.19
CA MET A 335 10.97 20.58 8.68
C MET A 335 12.03 21.48 9.31
N GLY A 336 12.61 21.08 10.45
CA GLY A 336 13.73 21.77 11.08
C GLY A 336 15.11 21.29 10.63
N ASP A 337 15.19 20.21 9.85
CA ASP A 337 16.42 19.67 9.28
C ASP A 337 16.45 19.95 7.77
N GLU A 338 17.35 20.84 7.35
CA GLU A 338 17.47 21.24 5.94
C GLU A 338 17.80 20.05 5.02
N ASN A 339 18.37 18.95 5.54
CA ASN A 339 18.57 17.74 4.73
C ASN A 339 17.24 17.11 4.31
N CYS A 340 16.25 17.08 5.20
CA CYS A 340 14.93 16.50 4.92
C CYS A 340 14.13 17.35 3.92
N CYS A 341 14.44 18.64 3.81
CA CYS A 341 13.76 19.61 2.95
C CYS A 341 14.62 20.08 1.77
N ARG A 342 15.78 19.46 1.52
CA ARG A 342 16.80 19.99 0.60
C ARG A 342 16.28 20.23 -0.81
N GLY A 343 15.44 19.33 -1.32
CA GLY A 343 14.84 19.45 -2.65
C GLY A 343 13.59 20.31 -2.71
N LEU A 344 12.98 20.63 -1.57
CA LEU A 344 11.59 21.09 -1.49
C LEU A 344 11.38 22.43 -2.21
N ASP A 345 10.51 22.43 -3.22
CA ASP A 345 9.96 23.65 -3.79
C ASP A 345 8.94 24.27 -2.83
N ARG A 346 9.39 25.31 -2.12
CA ARG A 346 8.56 26.04 -1.15
C ARG A 346 7.44 26.84 -1.80
N ALA A 347 7.52 27.12 -3.11
CA ALA A 347 6.51 27.82 -3.91
C ALA A 347 5.56 26.87 -4.66
N SER A 348 5.68 25.57 -4.43
CA SER A 348 4.84 24.55 -5.05
C SER A 348 3.35 24.81 -4.79
N ARG A 349 2.54 24.46 -5.79
CA ARG A 349 1.07 24.51 -5.76
C ARG A 349 0.47 23.58 -4.71
N ILE A 350 1.19 22.54 -4.33
CA ILE A 350 0.70 21.50 -3.43
C ILE A 350 1.48 21.47 -2.12
N VAL A 351 0.84 20.94 -1.08
CA VAL A 351 1.50 20.59 0.16
C VAL A 351 2.40 19.36 -0.09
N PRO A 352 3.66 19.36 0.39
CA PRO A 352 4.52 18.21 0.20
C PRO A 352 3.98 16.96 0.92
N ALA A 353 4.34 15.78 0.39
CA ALA A 353 4.12 14.52 1.10
C ALA A 353 5.35 14.17 1.95
N ILE A 354 5.13 13.40 3.01
CA ILE A 354 6.24 12.77 3.74
C ILE A 354 6.62 11.49 3.01
N PHE A 355 7.91 11.34 2.73
CA PHE A 355 8.48 10.10 2.26
C PHE A 355 9.24 9.44 3.43
N LEU A 356 8.78 8.26 3.85
CA LEU A 356 9.30 7.59 5.05
C LEU A 356 9.54 6.11 4.79
N GLN A 357 10.74 5.65 5.16
CA GLN A 357 11.05 4.25 5.34
C GLN A 357 11.44 3.97 6.81
N PRO A 358 10.49 3.63 7.68
CA PRO A 358 10.82 3.15 9.01
C PRO A 358 11.52 1.79 8.87
N HIS A 359 12.74 1.70 9.41
CA HIS A 359 13.58 0.53 9.26
C HIS A 359 13.46 -0.41 10.47
N PHE A 360 13.48 -1.71 10.20
CA PHE A 360 13.59 -2.77 11.19
C PHE A 360 14.88 -3.54 10.95
N ARG A 361 15.56 -4.00 12.01
CA ARG A 361 16.78 -4.80 11.87
C ARG A 361 16.55 -6.04 11.02
N ASN A 362 15.39 -6.68 11.23
CA ASN A 362 14.84 -7.75 10.41
C ASN A 362 13.32 -7.72 10.55
N ILE A 363 12.62 -8.11 9.49
CA ILE A 363 11.18 -8.37 9.53
C ILE A 363 11.00 -9.88 9.60
N ILE A 364 10.53 -10.35 10.76
CA ILE A 364 10.44 -11.77 11.07
C ILE A 364 8.98 -12.19 10.94
N TYR A 365 8.76 -13.20 10.10
CA TYR A 365 7.46 -13.82 9.92
C TYR A 365 7.39 -15.19 10.59
N LYS A 366 6.24 -15.46 11.21
CA LYS A 366 5.83 -16.77 11.72
C LYS A 366 4.75 -17.33 10.81
N VAL A 367 4.87 -18.62 10.50
CA VAL A 367 3.96 -19.38 9.64
C VAL A 367 3.39 -20.50 10.50
N GLU A 368 2.11 -20.40 10.84
CA GLU A 368 1.42 -21.31 11.76
C GLU A 368 0.20 -21.92 11.06
N VAL A 369 0.16 -23.24 10.92
CA VAL A 369 -1.01 -23.94 10.35
C VAL A 369 -2.10 -23.97 11.42
N THR A 370 -3.25 -23.37 11.14
CA THR A 370 -4.30 -23.14 12.14
C THR A 370 -5.41 -24.18 12.11
N ASP A 371 -5.60 -24.90 11.00
CA ASP A 371 -6.63 -25.92 10.87
C ASP A 371 -6.23 -27.08 9.96
N GLN A 372 -7.04 -28.14 9.99
CA GLN A 372 -6.91 -29.30 9.10
C GLN A 372 -7.29 -29.00 7.64
N LYS A 373 -7.78 -27.79 7.35
CA LYS A 373 -8.21 -27.35 6.01
C LYS A 373 -7.11 -26.59 5.26
N GLY A 374 -5.90 -26.51 5.82
CA GLY A 374 -4.74 -25.88 5.19
C GLY A 374 -4.64 -24.37 5.37
N THR A 375 -5.48 -23.78 6.22
CA THR A 375 -5.38 -22.35 6.56
C THR A 375 -4.11 -22.10 7.36
N THR A 376 -3.34 -21.10 6.93
CA THR A 376 -2.04 -20.78 7.52
C THR A 376 -1.99 -19.33 7.95
N LEU A 377 -1.87 -19.10 9.26
CA LEU A 377 -1.68 -17.77 9.81
C LEU A 377 -0.26 -17.29 9.49
N LEU A 378 -0.20 -16.15 8.79
CA LEU A 378 1.01 -15.37 8.62
C LEU A 378 0.99 -14.21 9.61
N SER A 379 2.02 -14.11 10.46
CA SER A 379 2.12 -13.01 11.43
C SER A 379 3.53 -12.46 11.56
N SER A 380 3.64 -11.17 11.87
CA SER A 380 4.91 -10.48 12.15
C SER A 380 4.71 -9.42 13.22
N GLU A 381 5.54 -9.46 14.26
CA GLU A 381 5.51 -8.48 15.35
C GLU A 381 5.90 -7.07 14.87
N GLN A 382 6.82 -6.98 13.89
CA GLN A 382 7.21 -5.70 13.30
C GLN A 382 6.02 -5.06 12.57
N TYR A 383 5.24 -5.87 11.86
CA TYR A 383 4.03 -5.41 11.19
C TYR A 383 2.96 -4.96 12.19
N ASP A 384 2.76 -5.71 13.29
CA ASP A 384 1.84 -5.32 14.36
C ASP A 384 2.24 -3.97 14.99
N GLN A 385 3.53 -3.70 15.14
CA GLN A 385 4.04 -2.44 15.68
C GLN A 385 3.71 -1.24 14.77
N ILE A 386 3.78 -1.41 13.45
CA ILE A 386 3.38 -0.38 12.49
C ILE A 386 1.87 -0.12 12.59
N HIS A 387 1.07 -1.18 12.63
CA HIS A 387 -0.38 -1.10 12.78
C HIS A 387 -0.82 -0.39 14.06
N ALA A 388 -0.15 -0.68 15.18
CA ALA A 388 -0.40 -0.04 16.46
C ALA A 388 0.12 1.41 16.54
N SER A 389 0.91 1.86 15.57
CA SER A 389 1.55 3.18 15.59
C SER A 389 0.55 4.30 15.34
N LYS A 390 0.41 5.19 16.33
CA LYS A 390 -0.38 6.41 16.18
C LYS A 390 0.12 7.33 15.07
N LEU A 391 1.40 7.25 14.69
CA LEU A 391 1.95 8.03 13.58
C LEU A 391 1.22 7.68 12.28
N PHE A 392 1.19 6.41 11.91
CA PHE A 392 0.58 5.92 10.66
C PHE A 392 -0.93 6.17 10.63
N GLN A 393 -1.60 5.97 11.78
CA GLN A 393 -3.03 6.23 11.93
C GLN A 393 -3.40 7.72 11.78
N SER A 394 -2.44 8.64 11.97
CA SER A 394 -2.68 10.10 11.91
C SER A 394 -2.61 10.70 10.50
N PHE A 395 -2.13 9.96 9.51
CA PHE A 395 -2.14 10.40 8.11
C PHE A 395 -3.46 10.02 7.47
N LYS A 396 -4.12 10.96 6.79
CA LYS A 396 -5.40 10.73 6.11
C LYS A 396 -5.21 10.02 4.77
N TYR A 397 -4.10 10.33 4.09
CA TYR A 397 -3.76 9.83 2.76
C TYR A 397 -2.46 9.04 2.81
N ILE A 398 -2.52 7.78 2.41
CA ILE A 398 -1.38 6.86 2.45
C ILE A 398 -1.24 6.21 1.09
N LYS A 399 -0.03 6.31 0.53
CA LYS A 399 0.41 5.57 -0.63
C LYS A 399 1.56 4.69 -0.19
N THR A 400 1.54 3.42 -0.56
CA THR A 400 2.55 2.47 -0.11
C THR A 400 3.23 1.82 -1.30
N PHE A 401 4.55 1.74 -1.30
CA PHE A 401 5.25 0.92 -2.28
C PHE A 401 6.33 0.06 -1.65
N THR A 402 6.53 -1.11 -2.24
CA THR A 402 7.46 -2.12 -1.75
C THR A 402 8.46 -2.46 -2.84
N PRO A 403 9.74 -2.12 -2.67
CA PRO A 403 10.80 -2.63 -3.54
C PRO A 403 11.00 -4.13 -3.36
N MET A 404 11.22 -4.83 -4.47
CA MET A 404 11.57 -6.24 -4.48
C MET A 404 12.69 -6.47 -5.48
N ARG A 405 13.72 -7.19 -5.06
CA ARG A 405 14.77 -7.71 -5.93
C ARG A 405 14.51 -9.20 -6.18
N ARG A 406 15.05 -9.76 -7.27
CA ARG A 406 15.08 -11.23 -7.48
C ARG A 406 15.52 -11.92 -6.18
N ILE A 407 14.68 -12.82 -5.68
CA ILE A 407 14.81 -13.32 -4.31
C ILE A 407 16.12 -14.09 -4.10
N THR A 408 16.55 -14.89 -5.09
CA THR A 408 17.83 -15.62 -5.04
C THR A 408 19.03 -14.68 -4.96
N THR A 409 18.99 -13.56 -5.67
CA THR A 409 20.05 -12.53 -5.61
C THR A 409 20.03 -11.77 -4.28
N SER A 410 18.84 -11.39 -3.79
CA SER A 410 18.67 -10.76 -2.46
C SER A 410 19.14 -11.69 -1.33
N TYR A 411 18.87 -13.00 -1.46
CA TYR A 411 19.29 -14.03 -0.52
C TYR A 411 20.82 -14.09 -0.39
N ALA A 412 21.52 -14.27 -1.51
CA ALA A 412 22.98 -14.34 -1.53
C ALA A 412 23.64 -13.03 -1.03
N ALA A 413 23.10 -11.87 -1.46
CA ALA A 413 23.55 -10.56 -1.00
C ALA A 413 23.41 -10.39 0.52
N THR A 414 22.37 -10.96 1.12
CA THR A 414 22.15 -10.93 2.58
C THR A 414 23.20 -11.73 3.32
N ILE A 415 23.54 -12.92 2.83
CA ILE A 415 24.59 -13.76 3.44
C ILE A 415 25.94 -13.05 3.37
N ARG A 416 26.29 -12.49 2.20
CA ARG A 416 27.50 -11.68 2.05
C ARG A 416 27.59 -10.55 3.08
N PHE A 417 26.54 -9.74 3.18
CA PHE A 417 26.51 -8.62 4.12
C PHE A 417 26.63 -9.10 5.57
N MET A 418 25.92 -10.17 5.93
CA MET A 418 26.02 -10.75 7.27
C MET A 418 27.43 -11.25 7.56
N GLU A 419 28.11 -11.88 6.59
CA GLU A 419 29.49 -12.33 6.75
C GLU A 419 30.45 -11.16 6.99
N GLU A 420 30.31 -10.07 6.22
CA GLU A 420 31.07 -8.82 6.42
C GLU A 420 30.81 -8.23 7.82
N GLN A 421 29.56 -8.19 8.28
CA GLN A 421 29.23 -7.70 9.63
C GLN A 421 29.77 -8.61 10.75
N LEU A 422 29.83 -9.93 10.52
CA LEU A 422 30.35 -10.90 11.50
C LEU A 422 31.89 -10.91 11.55
N ALA A 423 32.55 -10.49 10.47
CA ALA A 423 34.00 -10.34 10.41
C ALA A 423 34.51 -9.22 11.33
N LYS A 424 33.69 -8.20 11.62
CA LYS A 424 34.03 -7.14 12.59
C LYS A 424 34.34 -7.75 13.97
N GLU A 425 35.47 -7.35 14.56
CA GLU A 425 35.89 -7.84 15.88
C GLU A 425 35.06 -7.25 17.00
N LEU A 426 34.77 -5.95 16.91
CA LEU A 426 33.99 -5.19 17.87
C LEU A 426 32.66 -4.74 17.27
N THR A 427 31.66 -4.56 18.13
CA THR A 427 30.42 -3.84 17.84
C THR A 427 30.66 -2.33 17.89
N ASP A 428 29.70 -1.54 17.42
CA ASP A 428 29.82 -0.08 17.38
C ASP A 428 29.94 0.55 18.79
N ASP A 429 29.52 -0.15 19.85
CA ASP A 429 29.72 0.22 21.25
C ASP A 429 31.03 -0.30 21.87
N GLY A 430 31.96 -0.79 21.03
CA GLY A 430 33.31 -1.19 21.42
C GLY A 430 33.40 -2.55 22.13
N LYS A 431 32.34 -3.37 22.11
CA LYS A 431 32.31 -4.70 22.75
C LYS A 431 32.66 -5.81 21.76
N PRO A 432 33.12 -6.98 22.21
CA PRO A 432 33.32 -8.14 21.33
C PRO A 432 32.05 -8.47 20.54
N ASN A 433 32.18 -8.59 19.22
CA ASN A 433 31.07 -8.96 18.34
C ASN A 433 30.76 -10.46 18.46
N LEU A 434 29.83 -10.78 19.36
CA LEU A 434 29.35 -12.13 19.67
C LEU A 434 28.09 -12.52 18.87
N LYS A 435 27.85 -11.90 17.71
CA LYS A 435 26.74 -12.28 16.83
C LYS A 435 27.04 -13.60 16.11
N VAL A 436 25.99 -14.33 15.74
CA VAL A 436 26.05 -15.55 14.92
C VAL A 436 25.19 -15.38 13.68
N GLY A 437 25.57 -16.05 12.58
CA GLY A 437 24.76 -16.08 11.37
C GLY A 437 23.43 -16.80 11.62
N SER A 438 22.35 -16.22 11.11
CA SER A 438 21.03 -16.84 11.08
C SER A 438 20.87 -17.77 9.87
N ASP A 439 19.80 -18.56 9.90
CA ASP A 439 19.40 -19.40 8.76
C ASP A 439 18.57 -18.56 7.78
N VAL A 440 19.26 -17.88 6.85
CA VAL A 440 18.63 -16.95 5.91
C VAL A 440 17.63 -17.66 4.99
N MET A 441 17.80 -18.97 4.74
CA MET A 441 16.86 -19.76 3.95
C MET A 441 15.50 -19.83 4.66
N MET A 442 15.51 -20.18 5.95
CA MET A 442 14.30 -20.21 6.77
C MET A 442 13.62 -18.85 6.87
N GLU A 443 14.40 -17.77 6.97
CA GLU A 443 13.87 -16.41 6.98
C GLU A 443 13.16 -16.07 5.67
N ARG A 444 13.78 -16.39 4.51
CA ARG A 444 13.20 -16.13 3.19
C ARG A 444 11.95 -16.95 2.92
N LEU A 445 11.94 -18.24 3.27
CA LEU A 445 10.78 -19.10 3.06
C LEU A 445 9.57 -18.68 3.90
N LYS A 446 9.80 -18.12 5.09
CA LYS A 446 8.71 -17.61 5.95
C LYS A 446 8.25 -16.21 5.57
N ASN A 447 9.13 -15.39 5.02
CA ASN A 447 8.80 -14.01 4.69
C ASN A 447 7.86 -13.99 3.46
N ARG A 448 6.62 -13.59 3.71
CA ARG A 448 5.56 -13.41 2.71
C ARG A 448 5.04 -11.97 2.75
N SER A 449 5.89 -10.98 3.04
CA SER A 449 5.50 -9.56 3.12
C SER A 449 5.00 -8.96 1.79
N PHE A 450 5.25 -9.64 0.67
CA PHE A 450 4.62 -9.34 -0.62
C PHE A 450 3.14 -9.79 -0.70
N MET A 451 2.65 -10.53 0.30
CA MET A 451 1.24 -10.87 0.46
C MET A 451 0.58 -9.92 1.48
N ILE A 452 -0.41 -9.17 1.03
CA ILE A 452 -1.11 -8.14 1.81
C ILE A 452 -2.57 -8.51 2.04
N ASP A 453 -3.14 -7.95 3.10
CA ASP A 453 -4.59 -7.93 3.29
C ASP A 453 -5.17 -6.79 2.43
N PRO A 454 -6.04 -7.09 1.44
CA PRO A 454 -6.63 -6.05 0.60
C PRO A 454 -7.48 -5.04 1.37
N GLN A 455 -7.95 -5.38 2.58
CA GLN A 455 -8.72 -4.49 3.43
C GLN A 455 -7.86 -3.69 4.42
N ASP A 456 -6.57 -4.00 4.53
CA ASP A 456 -5.68 -3.21 5.36
C ASP A 456 -5.47 -1.84 4.72
N ARG A 457 -5.97 -0.80 5.38
CA ARG A 457 -5.79 0.60 4.99
C ARG A 457 -4.34 0.98 4.67
N LEU A 458 -3.33 0.42 5.34
CA LEU A 458 -1.92 0.75 5.07
C LEU A 458 -1.42 0.18 3.74
N TYR A 459 -2.04 -0.88 3.24
CA TYR A 459 -1.70 -1.53 1.96
C TYR A 459 -2.81 -1.47 0.91
N HIS A 460 -3.96 -0.90 1.25
CA HIS A 460 -5.13 -0.83 0.38
C HIS A 460 -4.82 -0.09 -0.93
N ASP A 461 -4.02 0.98 -0.84
CA ASP A 461 -3.46 1.71 -1.99
C ASP A 461 -1.95 1.48 -2.06
N SER A 462 -1.55 0.27 -2.51
CA SER A 462 -0.15 -0.16 -2.59
C SER A 462 0.25 -0.85 -3.88
N VAL A 463 1.55 -0.75 -4.21
CA VAL A 463 2.19 -1.45 -5.34
C VAL A 463 3.55 -2.02 -5.00
N LEU A 464 3.93 -3.10 -5.68
CA LEU A 464 5.27 -3.67 -5.61
C LEU A 464 6.09 -3.25 -6.85
N VAL A 465 7.32 -2.81 -6.63
CA VAL A 465 8.22 -2.30 -7.68
C VAL A 465 9.47 -3.17 -7.73
N ARG A 466 9.86 -3.62 -8.92
CA ARG A 466 11.08 -4.40 -9.09
C ARG A 466 12.31 -3.50 -9.07
N PHE A 467 13.31 -3.90 -8.30
CA PHE A 467 14.60 -3.21 -8.25
C PHE A 467 15.28 -3.22 -9.62
N GLU A 468 15.22 -4.35 -10.32
CA GLU A 468 15.82 -4.56 -11.64
C GLU A 468 15.20 -3.62 -12.68
N ASP A 469 13.89 -3.41 -12.65
CA ASP A 469 13.24 -2.43 -13.53
C ASP A 469 13.77 -1.00 -13.26
N GLY A 470 13.89 -0.61 -11.99
CA GLY A 470 14.42 0.70 -11.60
C GLY A 470 15.86 0.94 -12.05
N LYS A 471 16.65 -0.12 -12.23
CA LYS A 471 18.03 -0.06 -12.73
C LYS A 471 18.13 -0.13 -14.25
N LEU A 472 17.35 -1.00 -14.89
CA LEU A 472 17.43 -1.27 -16.33
C LEU A 472 16.57 -0.31 -17.17
N ASN A 473 15.42 0.11 -16.64
CA ASN A 473 14.43 0.94 -17.32
C ASN A 473 14.01 2.13 -16.43
N PRO A 474 14.97 2.94 -15.93
CA PRO A 474 14.71 3.92 -14.88
C PRO A 474 13.62 4.93 -15.26
N LYS A 475 13.64 5.44 -16.50
CA LYS A 475 12.61 6.37 -16.97
C LYS A 475 11.21 5.76 -16.92
N ALA A 476 11.04 4.52 -17.39
CA ALA A 476 9.75 3.83 -17.35
C ALA A 476 9.29 3.58 -15.91
N THR A 477 10.18 3.08 -15.05
CA THR A 477 9.89 2.77 -13.65
C THR A 477 9.52 3.99 -12.85
N PHE A 478 10.33 5.05 -12.92
CA PHE A 478 10.15 6.22 -12.08
C PHE A 478 9.03 7.14 -12.58
N THR A 479 8.73 7.14 -13.89
CA THR A 479 7.50 7.77 -14.41
C THR A 479 6.26 7.05 -13.89
N ALA A 480 6.23 5.71 -13.95
CA ALA A 480 5.09 4.91 -13.47
C ALA A 480 4.93 5.02 -11.94
N LEU A 481 6.03 5.00 -11.19
CA LEU A 481 6.01 5.11 -9.74
C LEU A 481 5.60 6.53 -9.29
N ALA A 482 6.11 7.58 -9.92
CA ALA A 482 5.66 8.96 -9.66
C ALA A 482 4.15 9.10 -9.90
N LYS A 483 3.65 8.50 -11.00
CA LYS A 483 2.22 8.45 -11.31
C LYS A 483 1.40 7.75 -10.22
N PHE A 484 1.86 6.61 -9.73
CA PHE A 484 1.18 5.91 -8.64
C PHE A 484 1.19 6.71 -7.33
N LEU A 485 2.32 7.33 -6.99
CA LEU A 485 2.51 8.12 -5.78
C LEU A 485 1.84 9.50 -5.83
N ASP A 486 1.26 9.85 -6.98
CA ASP A 486 0.62 11.14 -7.24
C ASP A 486 1.56 12.33 -6.93
N ILE A 487 2.73 12.28 -7.58
CA ILE A 487 3.74 13.34 -7.61
C ILE A 487 4.23 13.53 -9.06
N PRO A 488 4.77 14.72 -9.40
CA PRO A 488 5.36 14.94 -10.71
C PRO A 488 6.57 14.03 -10.92
N TYR A 489 6.80 13.57 -12.15
CA TYR A 489 8.10 13.02 -12.53
C TYR A 489 9.04 14.19 -12.85
N THR A 490 10.14 14.31 -12.10
CA THR A 490 11.05 15.47 -12.19
C THR A 490 12.49 15.04 -12.46
N GLU A 491 13.33 15.99 -12.85
CA GLU A 491 14.77 15.75 -13.07
C GLU A 491 15.45 15.13 -11.85
N SER A 492 15.00 15.45 -10.63
CA SER A 492 15.59 14.87 -9.40
C SER A 492 15.46 13.35 -9.31
N MET A 493 14.56 12.74 -10.10
CA MET A 493 14.37 11.30 -10.16
C MET A 493 15.29 10.61 -11.18
N THR A 494 16.19 11.37 -11.83
CA THR A 494 17.16 10.87 -12.83
C THR A 494 18.57 10.67 -12.27
N TYR A 495 18.77 10.97 -10.98
CA TYR A 495 20.02 10.74 -10.26
C TYR A 495 19.73 10.29 -8.82
N CYS A 496 20.71 9.67 -8.17
CA CYS A 496 20.65 9.38 -6.74
C CYS A 496 21.16 10.56 -5.92
N SER A 497 20.55 10.81 -4.77
CA SER A 497 20.96 11.87 -3.85
C SER A 497 20.77 11.45 -2.40
N GLY A 498 21.53 12.05 -1.48
CA GLY A 498 21.39 11.79 -0.06
C GLY A 498 22.03 12.88 0.77
N LYS A 499 22.10 12.68 2.09
CA LYS A 499 22.73 13.61 3.02
C LYS A 499 24.16 13.97 2.62
N SER A 500 24.92 13.02 2.07
CA SER A 500 26.31 13.17 1.62
C SER A 500 26.49 13.79 0.22
N GLY A 501 25.42 14.03 -0.53
CA GLY A 501 25.48 14.68 -1.84
C GLY A 501 24.86 13.84 -2.97
N LEU A 502 25.36 14.04 -4.20
CA LEU A 502 24.93 13.29 -5.39
C LEU A 502 25.62 11.93 -5.44
N ASN A 503 24.88 10.91 -5.88
CA ASN A 503 25.32 9.52 -5.97
C ASN A 503 26.03 9.05 -4.69
N PRO A 504 25.35 9.12 -3.53
CA PRO A 504 25.93 8.68 -2.27
C PRO A 504 26.34 7.20 -2.37
N GLU A 505 27.47 6.86 -1.76
CA GLU A 505 27.83 5.46 -1.58
C GLU A 505 27.03 4.90 -0.39
N SER A 506 26.12 3.97 -0.67
CA SER A 506 25.26 3.35 0.36
C SER A 506 26.03 2.39 1.27
N LEU A 507 26.95 1.61 0.69
CA LEU A 507 27.89 0.72 1.40
C LEU A 507 29.21 0.66 0.62
N GLU A 508 30.32 0.53 1.34
CA GLU A 508 31.66 0.44 0.75
C GLU A 508 31.73 -0.68 -0.32
N GLY A 509 32.08 -0.31 -1.55
CA GLY A 509 32.21 -1.25 -2.68
C GLY A 509 30.92 -1.54 -3.44
N ASN A 510 29.81 -0.87 -3.12
CA ASN A 510 28.61 -0.87 -3.96
C ASN A 510 28.79 0.02 -5.20
N VAL A 511 28.13 -0.34 -6.30
CA VAL A 511 28.07 0.54 -7.48
C VAL A 511 27.08 1.66 -7.23
N LEU A 512 27.37 2.83 -7.78
CA LEU A 512 26.65 4.06 -7.50
C LEU A 512 25.45 4.25 -8.45
N GLY A 513 24.41 4.90 -7.95
CA GLY A 513 23.33 5.44 -8.79
C GLY A 513 22.57 4.36 -9.57
N PHE A 514 22.47 4.54 -10.89
CA PHE A 514 21.73 3.66 -11.80
C PHE A 514 22.55 2.51 -12.40
N ASP A 515 23.79 2.30 -11.97
CA ASP A 515 24.65 1.27 -12.56
C ASP A 515 24.00 -0.13 -12.47
N ALA A 516 23.76 -0.71 -13.65
CA ALA A 516 23.12 -1.99 -13.86
C ALA A 516 24.00 -3.19 -13.44
N ALA A 517 25.29 -3.01 -13.17
CA ALA A 517 26.16 -4.08 -12.68
C ALA A 517 25.60 -4.76 -11.42
N THR A 518 24.88 -4.02 -10.57
CA THR A 518 24.20 -4.62 -9.40
C THR A 518 23.08 -5.59 -9.77
N VAL A 519 22.43 -5.43 -10.92
CA VAL A 519 21.40 -6.36 -11.38
C VAL A 519 22.02 -7.71 -11.72
N TYR A 520 23.18 -7.70 -12.39
CA TYR A 520 23.84 -8.91 -12.89
C TYR A 520 24.78 -9.59 -11.87
N ARG A 521 25.06 -8.97 -10.73
CA ARG A 521 25.83 -9.60 -9.64
C ARG A 521 24.98 -10.65 -8.92
N THR A 522 25.28 -11.92 -9.14
CA THR A 522 24.58 -13.08 -8.58
C THR A 522 25.09 -13.52 -7.20
N TYR A 523 26.34 -13.18 -6.85
CA TYR A 523 27.00 -13.53 -5.58
C TYR A 523 27.10 -15.06 -5.37
N ASP A 524 27.65 -15.76 -6.36
CA ASP A 524 27.68 -17.23 -6.41
C ASP A 524 28.54 -17.84 -5.29
N GLU A 525 29.47 -17.08 -4.72
CA GLU A 525 30.25 -17.49 -3.55
C GLU A 525 29.39 -17.62 -2.28
N TYR A 526 28.20 -17.02 -2.27
CA TYR A 526 27.35 -16.89 -1.08
C TYR A 526 26.02 -17.65 -1.17
N ALA A 527 25.73 -18.28 -2.32
CA ALA A 527 24.62 -19.21 -2.45
C ALA A 527 24.84 -20.14 -3.64
N ASN A 528 24.61 -21.44 -3.44
CA ASN A 528 24.76 -22.44 -4.49
C ASN A 528 23.45 -22.69 -5.27
N ASP A 529 23.55 -23.43 -6.37
CA ASP A 529 22.41 -23.69 -7.28
C ASP A 529 21.27 -24.45 -6.58
N GLU A 530 21.58 -25.36 -5.67
CA GLU A 530 20.59 -26.19 -4.95
C GLU A 530 19.76 -25.36 -3.98
N GLU A 531 20.40 -24.45 -3.24
CA GLU A 531 19.74 -23.45 -2.39
C GLU A 531 18.84 -22.54 -3.22
N ARG A 532 19.29 -22.12 -4.40
CA ARG A 532 18.54 -21.21 -5.28
C ARG A 532 17.34 -21.88 -5.94
N ALA A 533 17.50 -23.11 -6.43
CA ALA A 533 16.40 -23.91 -6.97
C ALA A 533 15.32 -24.13 -5.90
N PHE A 534 15.72 -24.36 -4.64
CA PHE A 534 14.81 -24.48 -3.51
C PHE A 534 13.99 -23.21 -3.29
N LEU A 535 14.63 -22.04 -3.30
CA LEU A 535 13.93 -20.75 -3.16
C LEU A 535 12.98 -20.49 -4.32
N GLU A 536 13.43 -20.70 -5.56
CA GLU A 536 12.59 -20.51 -6.75
C GLU A 536 11.32 -21.37 -6.70
N TYR A 537 11.44 -22.64 -6.35
CA TYR A 537 10.28 -23.52 -6.25
C TYR A 537 9.29 -23.08 -5.16
N PHE A 538 9.78 -22.80 -3.94
CA PHE A 538 8.91 -22.47 -2.81
C PHE A 538 8.41 -21.02 -2.79
N LEU A 539 8.90 -20.18 -3.70
CA LEU A 539 8.48 -18.78 -3.90
C LEU A 539 7.99 -18.55 -5.34
N ARG A 540 7.66 -19.62 -6.07
CA ARG A 540 7.24 -19.58 -7.48
C ARG A 540 6.06 -18.65 -7.72
N ASP A 541 5.14 -18.56 -6.76
CA ASP A 541 3.99 -17.66 -6.78
C ASP A 541 4.41 -16.18 -6.90
N ALA A 542 5.44 -15.79 -6.15
CA ALA A 542 6.01 -14.45 -6.24
C ALA A 542 6.79 -14.26 -7.55
N TYR A 543 7.56 -15.25 -7.99
CA TYR A 543 8.29 -15.18 -9.27
C TYR A 543 7.32 -15.01 -10.45
N GLU A 544 6.29 -15.85 -10.54
CA GLU A 544 5.26 -15.80 -11.59
C GLU A 544 4.50 -14.47 -11.58
N CYS A 545 4.06 -14.01 -10.40
CA CYS A 545 3.29 -12.77 -10.29
C CYS A 545 4.10 -11.52 -10.63
N TYR A 546 5.38 -11.50 -10.25
CA TYR A 546 6.27 -10.36 -10.49
C TYR A 546 7.13 -10.54 -11.75
N GLY A 547 6.85 -11.55 -12.57
CA GLY A 547 7.49 -11.75 -13.87
C GLY A 547 8.99 -12.02 -13.81
N TYR A 548 9.43 -12.83 -12.85
CA TYR A 548 10.78 -13.40 -12.80
C TYR A 548 10.75 -14.86 -13.28
N ASP A 549 11.63 -15.21 -14.20
CA ASP A 549 11.90 -16.56 -14.69
C ASP A 549 12.70 -17.37 -13.66
N PHE A 550 12.65 -18.69 -13.79
CA PHE A 550 13.47 -19.60 -13.01
C PHE A 550 14.83 -19.84 -13.66
N HIS A 551 15.90 -19.59 -12.93
CA HIS A 551 17.26 -19.82 -13.40
C HIS A 551 17.83 -21.15 -12.92
N TYR A 552 17.36 -21.68 -11.78
CA TYR A 552 17.94 -22.81 -11.08
C TYR A 552 16.97 -23.99 -10.99
N TYR A 553 15.69 -23.73 -10.70
CA TYR A 553 14.65 -24.76 -10.76
C TYR A 553 14.27 -25.02 -12.23
N LYS A 554 14.32 -26.28 -12.68
CA LYS A 554 14.14 -26.67 -14.09
C LYS A 554 12.81 -27.35 -14.37
N GLY A 555 11.86 -27.25 -13.45
CA GLY A 555 10.54 -27.86 -13.59
C GLY A 555 10.51 -29.34 -13.24
N GLU A 556 11.53 -29.86 -12.55
CA GLU A 556 11.51 -31.23 -12.05
C GLU A 556 10.38 -31.46 -11.02
N SER A 557 9.90 -32.71 -10.92
CA SER A 557 8.88 -33.05 -9.92
C SER A 557 9.45 -32.89 -8.51
N VAL A 558 8.79 -32.08 -7.69
CA VAL A 558 9.16 -31.88 -6.29
C VAL A 558 8.36 -32.82 -5.41
N ASP A 559 9.05 -33.77 -4.79
CA ASP A 559 8.55 -34.69 -3.77
C ASP A 559 9.40 -34.61 -2.49
N ALA A 560 9.07 -35.43 -1.49
CA ALA A 560 9.81 -35.44 -0.22
C ALA A 560 11.29 -35.85 -0.38
N ASN A 561 11.64 -36.63 -1.40
CA ASN A 561 13.02 -37.04 -1.65
C ASN A 561 13.82 -35.88 -2.27
N TRP A 562 13.23 -35.17 -3.24
CA TRP A 562 13.81 -33.96 -3.79
C TRP A 562 14.09 -32.93 -2.68
N ILE A 563 13.14 -32.72 -1.76
CA ILE A 563 13.33 -31.78 -0.63
C ILE A 563 14.52 -32.20 0.25
N ARG A 564 14.64 -33.49 0.58
CA ARG A 564 15.78 -33.98 1.40
C ARG A 564 17.10 -33.79 0.66
N ASP A 565 17.13 -34.18 -0.61
CA ASP A 565 18.31 -34.09 -1.46
C ASP A 565 18.82 -32.65 -1.55
N LYS A 566 17.94 -31.68 -1.86
CA LYS A 566 18.33 -30.26 -1.90
C LYS A 566 18.91 -29.78 -0.57
N ILE A 567 18.23 -30.08 0.55
CA ILE A 567 18.67 -29.64 1.90
C ILE A 567 20.04 -30.24 2.27
N GLU A 568 20.32 -31.47 1.87
CA GLU A 568 21.63 -32.11 2.08
C GLU A 568 22.76 -31.36 1.35
N HIS A 569 22.44 -30.78 0.19
CA HIS A 569 23.37 -30.02 -0.65
C HIS A 569 23.40 -28.50 -0.39
N PHE A 570 22.86 -28.00 0.72
CA PHE A 570 23.00 -26.58 1.13
C PHE A 570 24.41 -26.25 1.65
N SER A 571 25.44 -26.53 0.84
CA SER A 571 26.84 -26.45 1.22
C SER A 571 27.29 -25.04 1.60
N THR A 572 26.81 -24.01 0.89
CA THR A 572 27.25 -22.63 1.11
C THR A 572 26.64 -22.04 2.37
N LEU A 573 25.32 -22.17 2.54
CA LEU A 573 24.63 -21.73 3.75
C LEU A 573 25.12 -22.49 4.99
N ASN A 574 25.33 -23.80 4.89
CA ASN A 574 25.82 -24.61 6.01
C ASN A 574 27.26 -24.23 6.38
N ALA A 575 28.12 -23.95 5.39
CA ALA A 575 29.48 -23.43 5.64
C ALA A 575 29.44 -22.06 6.35
N PHE A 576 28.56 -21.16 5.92
CA PHE A 576 28.37 -19.86 6.58
C PHE A 576 27.90 -19.99 8.04
N ILE A 577 26.88 -20.82 8.30
CA ILE A 577 26.36 -21.04 9.66
C ILE A 577 27.43 -21.67 10.56
N THR A 578 28.13 -22.69 10.09
CA THR A 578 29.18 -23.35 10.87
C THR A 578 30.39 -22.46 11.10
N GLY A 579 30.84 -21.73 10.07
CA GLY A 579 31.94 -20.78 10.14
C GLY A 579 31.67 -19.65 11.13
N SER A 580 30.48 -19.04 11.07
CA SER A 580 30.09 -17.96 12.00
C SER A 580 30.02 -18.46 13.46
N ARG A 581 29.49 -19.66 13.70
CA ARG A 581 29.40 -20.25 15.04
C ARG A 581 30.76 -20.67 15.59
N ARG A 582 31.65 -21.21 14.75
CA ARG A 582 33.03 -21.51 15.14
C ARG A 582 33.75 -20.24 15.59
N LYS A 583 33.61 -19.13 14.83
CA LYS A 583 34.13 -17.80 15.23
C LYS A 583 33.52 -17.33 16.55
N PHE A 584 32.21 -17.46 16.73
CA PHE A 584 31.53 -17.12 17.98
C PHE A 584 32.09 -17.90 19.18
N TYR A 585 32.24 -19.22 19.07
CA TYR A 585 32.80 -20.04 20.15
C TYR A 585 34.24 -19.64 20.48
N ALA A 586 35.04 -19.27 19.49
CA ALA A 586 36.39 -18.73 19.71
C ALA A 586 36.37 -17.38 20.44
N LYS A 587 35.46 -16.47 20.08
CA LYS A 587 35.32 -15.15 20.71
C LYS A 587 34.75 -15.22 22.13
N LEU A 588 33.76 -16.09 22.39
CA LEU A 588 33.15 -16.27 23.70
C LEU A 588 34.20 -16.64 24.76
N ARG A 589 35.14 -17.54 24.41
CA ARG A 589 36.26 -17.94 25.28
C ARG A 589 37.16 -16.76 25.65
N ARG A 590 37.48 -15.89 24.69
CA ARG A 590 38.32 -14.71 24.92
C ARG A 590 37.63 -13.67 25.83
N ALA A 591 36.30 -13.66 25.87
CA ALA A 591 35.55 -12.70 26.67
C ALA A 591 35.34 -13.16 28.13
N ASP A 592 35.22 -14.47 28.36
CA ASP A 592 34.88 -15.04 29.68
C ASP A 592 36.09 -15.62 30.45
N ASP A 593 37.33 -15.44 29.97
CA ASP A 593 38.57 -16.02 30.54
C ASP A 593 38.49 -17.54 30.82
N GLN A 594 37.64 -18.27 30.08
CA GLN A 594 37.46 -19.71 30.20
C GLN A 594 38.40 -20.51 29.30
N GLU A 595 38.71 -21.75 29.70
CA GLU A 595 39.47 -22.67 28.86
C GLU A 595 38.80 -22.90 27.49
N PRO A 596 39.58 -23.03 26.41
CA PRO A 596 39.03 -23.29 25.10
C PRO A 596 38.36 -24.67 25.05
N MET A 597 37.06 -24.79 24.73
CA MET A 597 36.46 -26.11 24.43
C MET A 597 37.27 -26.85 23.36
N SER A 598 37.32 -28.19 23.47
CA SER A 598 37.99 -29.03 22.49
C SER A 598 37.39 -28.87 21.08
N GLU A 599 38.21 -29.10 20.05
CA GLU A 599 37.74 -29.16 18.66
C GLU A 599 36.64 -30.21 18.47
N GLU A 600 36.70 -31.32 19.22
CA GLU A 600 35.67 -32.36 19.21
C GLU A 600 34.31 -31.84 19.72
N GLU A 601 34.30 -31.08 20.82
CA GLU A 601 33.08 -30.48 21.36
C GLU A 601 32.51 -29.40 20.43
N VAL A 602 33.38 -28.58 19.82
CA VAL A 602 32.95 -27.61 18.81
C VAL A 602 32.31 -28.32 17.63
N LYS A 603 32.95 -29.36 17.10
CA LYS A 603 32.43 -30.16 15.98
C LYS A 603 31.07 -30.77 16.33
N ARG A 604 30.94 -31.41 17.49
CA ARG A 604 29.69 -32.01 17.96
C ARG A 604 28.54 -31.01 17.99
N ARG A 605 28.75 -29.81 18.55
CA ARG A 605 27.74 -28.75 18.61
C ARG A 605 27.36 -28.20 17.23
N LEU A 606 28.32 -28.11 16.31
CA LEU A 606 28.06 -27.68 14.94
C LEU A 606 27.22 -28.73 14.19
N ASP A 607 27.55 -30.02 14.33
CA ASP A 607 26.82 -31.13 13.71
C ASP A 607 25.38 -31.21 14.25
N GLU A 608 25.19 -31.07 15.58
CA GLU A 608 23.87 -30.98 16.22
C GLU A 608 23.06 -29.81 15.64
N ARG A 609 23.66 -28.62 15.52
CA ARG A 609 22.97 -27.45 14.98
C ARG A 609 22.55 -27.62 13.52
N LEU A 610 23.41 -28.21 12.68
CA LEU A 610 23.09 -28.48 11.28
C LEU A 610 21.96 -29.50 11.16
N LYS A 611 21.98 -30.56 11.99
CA LYS A 611 20.90 -31.54 12.03
C LYS A 611 19.56 -30.89 12.38
N ASP A 612 19.55 -29.99 13.36
CA ASP A 612 18.35 -29.23 13.74
C ASP A 612 17.89 -28.31 12.60
N ALA A 613 18.82 -27.59 11.95
CA ALA A 613 18.50 -26.71 10.82
C ALA A 613 17.88 -27.50 9.64
N SER A 614 18.47 -28.62 9.25
CA SER A 614 17.94 -29.48 8.18
C SER A 614 16.55 -30.02 8.51
N LYS A 615 16.31 -30.40 9.77
CA LYS A 615 14.99 -30.83 10.24
C LYS A 615 13.97 -29.70 10.16
N GLU A 616 14.32 -28.48 10.61
CA GLU A 616 13.46 -27.31 10.53
C GLU A 616 13.11 -26.93 9.08
N ARG A 617 14.11 -26.92 8.19
CA ARG A 617 13.93 -26.67 6.75
C ARG A 617 13.01 -27.69 6.11
N TYR A 618 13.24 -28.98 6.35
CA TYR A 618 12.41 -30.06 5.82
C TYR A 618 10.96 -29.93 6.29
N ASN A 619 10.75 -29.70 7.59
CA ASN A 619 9.40 -29.58 8.17
C ASN A 619 8.63 -28.38 7.59
N LEU A 620 9.30 -27.26 7.34
CA LEU A 620 8.66 -26.11 6.70
C LEU A 620 8.36 -26.39 5.22
N ALA A 621 9.31 -26.97 4.50
CA ALA A 621 9.18 -27.26 3.08
C ALA A 621 8.05 -28.23 2.77
N ILE A 622 7.90 -29.31 3.56
CA ILE A 622 6.77 -30.25 3.41
C ILE A 622 5.43 -29.52 3.59
N LYS A 623 5.33 -28.64 4.60
CA LYS A 623 4.10 -27.84 4.80
C LYS A 623 3.83 -26.92 3.61
N LEU A 624 4.86 -26.24 3.08
CA LEU A 624 4.71 -25.37 1.91
C LEU A 624 4.29 -26.16 0.66
N GLN A 625 4.75 -27.39 0.51
CA GLN A 625 4.39 -28.28 -0.60
C GLN A 625 2.91 -28.69 -0.59
N GLU A 626 2.28 -28.79 0.59
CA GLU A 626 0.86 -29.12 0.75
C GLU A 626 -0.09 -28.03 0.23
N GLY A 627 0.42 -26.84 -0.12
CA GLY A 627 -0.36 -25.73 -0.66
C GLY A 627 -1.02 -24.89 0.43
N LEU A 628 -0.26 -23.94 1.00
CA LEU A 628 -0.73 -23.13 2.13
C LEU A 628 -1.66 -22.00 1.67
N ARG A 629 -2.81 -21.87 2.32
CA ARG A 629 -3.69 -20.70 2.18
C ARG A 629 -3.37 -19.70 3.29
N PHE A 630 -2.61 -18.66 2.94
CA PHE A 630 -2.19 -17.64 3.91
C PHE A 630 -3.34 -16.70 4.30
N VAL A 631 -3.50 -16.50 5.61
CA VAL A 631 -4.48 -15.56 6.20
C VAL A 631 -3.82 -14.65 7.23
N ASN A 632 -4.41 -13.49 7.47
CA ASN A 632 -4.04 -12.62 8.58
C ASN A 632 -4.62 -13.13 9.93
N LYS A 633 -4.36 -12.41 11.02
CA LYS A 633 -4.86 -12.73 12.37
C LYS A 633 -6.38 -12.75 12.51
N ASN A 634 -7.09 -12.07 11.61
CA ASN A 634 -8.56 -12.04 11.56
C ASN A 634 -9.14 -13.14 10.65
N GLY A 635 -8.29 -14.03 10.11
CA GLY A 635 -8.71 -15.06 9.17
C GLY A 635 -8.98 -14.56 7.74
N GLN A 636 -8.63 -13.31 7.42
CA GLN A 636 -8.82 -12.77 6.08
C GLN A 636 -7.72 -13.27 5.14
N PRO A 637 -8.07 -13.77 3.94
CA PRO A 637 -7.10 -14.25 2.95
C PRO A 637 -6.14 -13.15 2.50
N LEU A 638 -4.84 -13.44 2.53
CA LEU A 638 -3.81 -12.57 1.98
C LEU A 638 -3.70 -12.76 0.47
N ARG A 639 -3.35 -11.68 -0.24
CA ARG A 639 -3.16 -11.67 -1.71
C ARG A 639 -1.83 -11.04 -2.07
N LEU A 640 -1.25 -11.47 -3.17
CA LEU A 640 -0.04 -10.83 -3.72
C LEU A 640 -0.32 -9.35 -4.00
N MET A 641 0.59 -8.48 -3.56
CA MET A 641 0.55 -7.05 -3.81
C MET A 641 0.59 -6.78 -5.31
N THR A 642 -0.17 -5.79 -5.77
CA THR A 642 -0.26 -5.44 -7.20
C THR A 642 1.12 -5.01 -7.74
N PRO A 643 1.63 -5.61 -8.84
CA PRO A 643 2.86 -5.14 -9.47
C PRO A 643 2.67 -3.76 -10.11
N LEU A 644 3.71 -2.92 -10.02
CA LEU A 644 3.77 -1.66 -10.77
C LEU A 644 3.83 -1.96 -12.27
N LYS A 645 2.88 -1.41 -13.03
CA LYS A 645 2.84 -1.55 -14.49
C LYS A 645 3.63 -0.43 -15.16
N LEU A 646 4.63 -0.81 -15.95
CA LEU A 646 5.46 0.12 -16.72
C LEU A 646 4.81 0.42 -18.07
N ASP A 647 5.07 1.60 -18.61
CA ASP A 647 4.69 1.95 -19.98
C ASP A 647 5.62 1.21 -20.97
N PRO A 648 5.09 0.31 -21.83
CA PRO A 648 5.90 -0.40 -22.81
C PRO A 648 6.66 0.53 -23.76
N ALA A 649 6.15 1.74 -24.03
CA ALA A 649 6.79 2.70 -24.93
C ALA A 649 8.05 3.34 -24.34
N LEU A 650 8.28 3.20 -23.03
CA LEU A 650 9.45 3.74 -22.32
C LEU A 650 10.50 2.68 -21.98
N LEU A 651 10.29 1.42 -22.39
CA LEU A 651 11.23 0.33 -22.12
C LEU A 651 12.45 0.43 -23.07
N GLU A 652 13.63 0.55 -22.48
CA GLU A 652 14.91 0.62 -23.20
C GLU A 652 15.62 -0.75 -23.22
N ASN A 653 15.38 -1.55 -22.18
CA ASN A 653 15.90 -2.90 -22.01
C ASN A 653 14.72 -3.87 -21.85
N PRO A 654 14.88 -5.15 -22.25
CA PRO A 654 13.87 -6.16 -21.96
C PRO A 654 13.56 -6.16 -20.48
N LEU A 655 12.28 -6.36 -20.14
CA LEU A 655 11.91 -6.60 -18.75
C LEU A 655 12.76 -7.76 -18.26
N TYR A 656 13.34 -7.61 -17.07
CA TYR A 656 14.15 -8.66 -16.51
C TYR A 656 13.25 -9.88 -16.31
N HIS A 657 13.45 -10.86 -17.18
CA HIS A 657 12.86 -12.18 -17.17
C HIS A 657 13.77 -13.05 -16.32
#